data_AF-G2E6Q3-F1
#
_entry.id   AF-G2E6Q3-F1
#
_cell.length_a   1.000
_cell.length_b   1.000
_cell.length_c   1.000
_cell.angle_alpha   90.00
_cell.angle_beta   90.00
_cell.angle_gamma   90.00
#
_symmetry.space_group_name_H-M   'P 1'
#
loop_
_entity.id
_entity.type
_entity.pdbx_description
1 polymer ?
#
loop_
_entity_poly.entity_id
_entity_poly.type
_entity_poly.pdbx_seq_one_letter_code
_entity_poly.pdbx_strand_id
1 'polypeptide(L)'
;MRVTAKDIDSWAERREAQGELPRLIRRLAMQAGSITEMTFPAGNSVSRPGWDGQLTSKEGDAWVPVGRSLWELSVRGDVTTKENEDYVKRTDSTSEETRAASTLVVVTARHWAKKEEWSGHRQAEGKWRNVLAYDADDLEAWLEANPAIALSFAEDLDIAGDGVETVTHHWQHWASQCQPPISPQAFFADRQDAKSKLLADLRAHIGQEKNGTYAIRADSAAEAAAFVCAAVLEAEEIADVAVVLTDAHGWRFVEVNPRLRLVIAVRPEIAARPAADVLTVVPAAAGDLASGYGGADGQGFHLELKRPSIYAFRDALIEIGVEESDARRLAGSTGRSWSVFRRRRAANPSIRRPHWLALPESDVLTSLCLLGAWHAEKSADREIVQRLVGDSYEAIERKLRVLAQVDDAPVIAIGKVWRAKAPLELLDLYADRITSAELDRFFEIVQSILIQPDPMLELEPDKRWMAQVYGKVRDESGLLFESVCDALVKLAVRGADYPGLETLHVEARVKRLIEGLLLNADETRWLSLASHLRPLAEAAPDTFLRALEASLARSDAPVMRLFAESVSDENPLNTGIWWYSDLLWALETLAWSPRWLLRVALVLTRLSRAKLPDNWGNRPIRSLVGLFRSWWPQTTANLDQRIAVLDRLIASEPDIAFDLLDALLHRDQDIASPSSSPNWRDDDAGNAARPTGAEIYGMLIAAADRMIGMAEGNAARLVRLLDKLTLLGDARADKLAVMVFAFVDPSADDSARESLRDELRRQLHWHLNYGKGHPDTDLGIVQLNRWRALYDALSPADPVLRHRWLFQNGWVELPIEKGEDIEQEEQQRTAERLSGLRQIHKELGPGL
;
A
#
# COMPACT_ATOMS: atom_id res chain seq x y z
N MET A 1 43.51 0.36 17.62
CA MET A 1 43.59 1.62 16.86
C MET A 1 43.77 2.75 17.86
N ARG A 2 44.59 3.76 17.53
CA ARG A 2 44.88 4.92 18.38
C ARG A 2 45.11 6.12 17.46
N VAL A 3 44.38 7.20 17.66
CA VAL A 3 44.63 8.49 16.99
C VAL A 3 45.77 9.16 17.73
N THR A 4 46.81 9.59 17.02
CA THR A 4 47.97 10.28 17.61
C THR A 4 47.94 11.78 17.31
N ALA A 5 48.66 12.58 18.10
CA ALA A 5 48.88 14.00 17.87
C ALA A 5 49.44 14.27 16.47
N LYS A 6 50.27 13.37 15.94
CA LYS A 6 50.78 13.44 14.57
C LYS A 6 49.68 13.29 13.52
N ASP A 7 48.71 12.40 13.75
CA ASP A 7 47.58 12.22 12.85
C ASP A 7 46.68 13.46 12.86
N ILE A 8 46.45 14.04 14.05
CA ILE A 8 45.70 15.30 14.23
C ILE A 8 46.41 16.47 13.53
N ASP A 9 47.72 16.62 13.73
CA ASP A 9 48.51 17.69 13.09
C ASP A 9 48.51 17.58 11.56
N SER A 10 48.61 16.35 11.04
CA SER A 10 48.52 16.07 9.60
C SER A 10 47.11 16.35 9.06
N TRP A 11 46.07 15.99 9.81
CA TRP A 11 44.68 16.28 9.46
C TRP A 11 44.39 17.79 9.39
N ALA A 12 45.00 18.59 10.27
CA ALA A 12 44.87 20.04 10.29
C ALA A 12 45.40 20.73 9.00
N GLU A 13 46.11 20.02 8.12
CA GLU A 13 46.49 20.51 6.78
C GLU A 13 45.34 20.44 5.77
N ARG A 14 44.33 19.61 6.03
CA ARG A 14 43.18 19.44 5.13
C ARG A 14 42.25 20.65 5.23
N ARG A 15 41.68 21.04 4.10
CA ARG A 15 40.76 22.20 4.02
C ARG A 15 39.50 22.01 4.87
N GLU A 16 39.02 20.79 4.99
CA GLU A 16 37.84 20.42 5.77
C GLU A 16 38.06 20.53 7.30
N ALA A 17 39.31 20.44 7.77
CA ALA A 17 39.62 20.47 9.20
C ALA A 17 39.17 21.78 9.87
N GLN A 18 39.19 22.90 9.15
CA GLN A 18 38.70 24.18 9.67
C GLN A 18 37.21 24.14 10.02
N GLY A 19 36.40 23.36 9.28
CA GLY A 19 34.97 23.22 9.52
C GLY A 19 34.61 22.13 10.52
N GLU A 20 35.43 21.08 10.59
CA GLU A 20 35.18 19.91 11.43
C GLU A 20 35.80 20.01 12.83
N LEU A 21 36.87 20.80 13.03
CA LEU A 21 37.46 21.00 14.37
C LEU A 21 36.42 21.53 15.38
N PRO A 22 35.62 22.58 15.09
CA PRO A 22 34.55 23.01 15.99
C PRO A 22 33.53 21.92 16.29
N ARG A 23 33.24 21.03 15.33
CA ARG A 23 32.33 19.90 15.52
C ARG A 23 32.93 18.85 16.46
N LEU A 24 34.21 18.53 16.28
CA LEU A 24 34.94 17.60 17.14
C LEU A 24 35.00 18.12 18.59
N ILE A 25 35.40 19.38 18.79
CA ILE A 25 35.45 20.01 20.12
C ILE A 25 34.07 20.07 20.75
N ARG A 26 33.02 20.36 19.97
CA ARG A 26 31.64 20.34 20.48
C ARG A 26 31.26 18.97 21.05
N ARG A 27 31.49 17.89 20.28
CA ARG A 27 31.18 16.51 20.71
C ARG A 27 31.97 16.12 21.96
N LEU A 28 33.28 16.41 21.96
CA LEU A 28 34.15 16.14 23.09
C LEU A 28 33.75 16.93 24.35
N ALA A 29 33.44 18.20 24.19
CA ALA A 29 32.99 19.05 25.29
C ALA A 29 31.65 18.56 25.86
N MET A 30 30.70 18.09 25.03
CA MET A 30 29.41 17.57 25.51
C MET A 30 29.54 16.39 26.48
N GLN A 31 30.67 15.67 26.45
CA GLN A 31 30.93 14.59 27.40
C GLN A 31 31.29 15.10 28.81
N ALA A 32 31.53 16.40 28.98
CA ALA A 32 31.67 17.03 30.29
C ALA A 32 30.31 17.06 31.02
N GLY A 33 30.22 16.42 32.18
CA GLY A 33 28.96 16.09 32.86
C GLY A 33 28.13 17.25 33.45
N SER A 34 28.39 18.51 33.10
CA SER A 34 27.76 19.65 33.79
C SER A 34 27.52 20.90 32.93
N ILE A 35 27.42 20.73 31.62
CA ILE A 35 27.18 21.83 30.68
C ILE A 35 25.73 22.33 30.80
N THR A 36 25.57 23.65 30.90
CA THR A 36 24.25 24.32 30.91
C THR A 36 23.96 25.10 29.65
N GLU A 37 24.99 25.58 28.96
CA GLU A 37 24.88 26.32 27.70
C GLU A 37 26.07 25.98 26.80
N MET A 38 25.85 25.79 25.50
CA MET A 38 26.92 25.51 24.54
C MET A 38 26.56 26.05 23.15
N THR A 39 27.53 26.65 22.46
CA THR A 39 27.41 27.09 21.08
C THR A 39 28.76 26.95 20.39
N PHE A 40 28.88 26.02 19.44
CA PHE A 40 30.05 25.86 18.57
C PHE A 40 29.55 25.80 17.11
N PRO A 41 29.63 26.91 16.35
CA PRO A 41 29.32 26.91 14.93
C PRO A 41 30.30 26.01 14.17
N ALA A 42 29.79 25.09 13.35
CA ALA A 42 30.60 24.12 12.60
C ALA A 42 30.19 24.04 11.12
N GLY A 43 30.98 23.34 10.30
CA GLY A 43 30.74 23.16 8.86
C GLY A 43 30.67 24.48 8.09
N ASN A 44 29.61 24.71 7.31
CA ASN A 44 29.45 25.94 6.53
C ASN A 44 29.20 27.21 7.36
N SER A 45 29.01 27.10 8.69
CA SER A 45 28.71 28.24 9.56
C SER A 45 29.94 28.87 10.23
N VAL A 46 31.14 28.36 9.96
CA VAL A 46 32.40 28.83 10.56
C VAL A 46 32.77 30.25 10.10
N SER A 47 32.16 30.74 9.01
CA SER A 47 32.37 32.11 8.51
C SER A 47 31.54 33.19 9.23
N ARG A 48 30.77 32.83 10.27
CA ARG A 48 29.98 33.82 11.03
C ARG A 48 30.90 34.67 11.91
N PRO A 49 30.76 36.00 11.92
CA PRO A 49 31.50 36.86 12.84
C PRO A 49 31.08 36.54 14.27
N GLY A 50 32.04 36.18 15.13
CA GLY A 50 31.75 35.75 16.51
C GLY A 50 32.89 34.93 17.10
N TRP A 51 32.64 34.28 18.23
CA TRP A 51 33.52 33.28 18.84
C TRP A 51 33.37 31.93 18.12
N ASP A 52 34.44 31.15 18.03
CA ASP A 52 34.40 29.81 17.44
C ASP A 52 33.66 28.81 18.36
N GLY A 53 33.66 29.09 19.67
CA GLY A 53 32.86 28.36 20.64
C GLY A 53 32.54 29.17 21.89
N GLN A 54 31.41 28.87 22.53
CA GLN A 54 31.03 29.40 23.83
C GLN A 54 30.39 28.29 24.64
N LEU A 55 30.75 28.21 25.91
CA LEU A 55 30.25 27.15 26.79
C LEU A 55 30.18 27.61 28.23
N THR A 56 29.12 27.22 28.93
CA THR A 56 28.97 27.41 30.38
C THR A 56 28.82 26.04 31.04
N SER A 57 29.69 25.77 32.01
CA SER A 57 29.69 24.52 32.78
C SER A 57 29.56 24.78 34.28
N LYS A 58 28.77 23.97 35.01
CA LYS A 58 28.64 24.09 36.47
C LYS A 58 29.84 23.52 37.21
N GLU A 59 30.38 22.43 36.70
CA GLU A 59 31.59 21.76 37.16
C GLU A 59 32.62 21.75 36.00
N GLY A 60 33.87 21.43 36.30
CA GLY A 60 34.92 21.38 35.30
C GLY A 60 35.51 19.97 35.24
N ASP A 61 36.11 19.64 34.10
CA ASP A 61 36.95 18.46 33.93
C ASP A 61 38.37 18.88 33.48
N ALA A 62 39.13 17.94 32.94
CA ALA A 62 40.50 18.20 32.48
C ALA A 62 40.59 19.18 31.29
N TRP A 63 39.52 19.32 30.49
CA TRP A 63 39.50 20.12 29.25
C TRP A 63 38.45 21.25 29.27
N VAL A 64 37.38 21.08 30.04
CA VAL A 64 36.26 22.02 30.14
C VAL A 64 36.31 22.74 31.49
N PRO A 65 36.54 24.07 31.52
CA PRO A 65 36.66 24.82 32.77
C PRO A 65 35.31 25.14 33.43
N VAL A 66 35.32 25.33 34.75
CA VAL A 66 34.16 25.75 35.54
C VAL A 66 33.71 27.18 35.17
N GLY A 67 32.42 27.35 34.92
CA GLY A 67 31.77 28.63 34.61
C GLY A 67 31.74 28.92 33.11
N ARG A 68 31.65 30.21 32.74
CA ARG A 68 31.62 30.64 31.33
C ARG A 68 33.01 30.54 30.70
N SER A 69 33.07 30.00 29.49
CA SER A 69 34.27 29.89 28.66
C SER A 69 34.00 30.32 27.23
N LEU A 70 34.99 30.98 26.62
CA LEU A 70 34.95 31.49 25.25
C LEU A 70 36.13 30.88 24.49
N TRP A 71 35.85 30.30 23.33
CA TRP A 71 36.77 29.41 22.62
C TRP A 71 37.17 30.01 21.27
N GLU A 72 38.46 29.97 20.96
CA GLU A 72 39.03 30.18 19.62
C GLU A 72 39.67 28.88 19.14
N LEU A 73 39.40 28.50 17.89
CA LEU A 73 39.80 27.22 17.32
C LEU A 73 40.62 27.46 16.04
N SER A 74 41.77 26.81 15.94
CA SER A 74 42.71 27.04 14.84
C SER A 74 43.30 25.75 14.28
N VAL A 75 43.47 25.71 12.95
CA VAL A 75 44.24 24.68 12.24
C VAL A 75 45.52 25.27 11.60
N ARG A 76 45.81 26.56 11.87
CA ARG A 76 46.91 27.32 11.24
C ARG A 76 48.26 26.84 11.77
N GLY A 77 49.21 26.60 10.87
CA GLY A 77 50.54 26.08 11.23
C GLY A 77 51.43 27.06 12.02
N ASP A 78 51.25 28.38 11.85
CA ASP A 78 51.95 29.41 12.61
C ASP A 78 51.21 29.75 13.92
N VAL A 79 51.03 28.72 14.75
CA VAL A 79 50.21 28.72 15.98
C VAL A 79 50.44 29.96 16.85
N THR A 80 51.68 30.21 17.28
CA THR A 80 51.98 31.30 18.23
C THR A 80 51.58 32.68 17.68
N THR A 81 51.75 32.90 16.38
CA THR A 81 51.34 34.16 15.73
C THR A 81 49.82 34.27 15.71
N LYS A 82 49.11 33.20 15.33
CA LYS A 82 47.65 33.17 15.29
C LYS A 82 47.03 33.42 16.65
N GLU A 83 47.47 32.69 17.67
CA GLU A 83 46.87 32.79 19.00
C GLU A 83 47.18 34.15 19.64
N ASN A 84 48.30 34.80 19.30
CA ASN A 84 48.56 36.19 19.68
C ASN A 84 47.60 37.18 19.01
N GLU A 85 47.37 37.03 17.70
CA GLU A 85 46.41 37.86 16.95
C GLU A 85 45.00 37.73 17.54
N ASP A 86 44.55 36.50 17.80
CA ASP A 86 43.23 36.25 18.39
C ASP A 86 43.14 36.77 19.81
N TYR A 87 44.14 36.51 20.66
CA TYR A 87 44.14 36.99 22.04
C TYR A 87 44.00 38.51 22.11
N VAL A 88 44.77 39.25 21.30
CA VAL A 88 44.69 40.72 21.24
C VAL A 88 43.31 41.14 20.73
N LYS A 89 42.88 40.60 19.59
CA LYS A 89 41.57 40.91 18.99
C LYS A 89 40.41 40.67 19.96
N ARG A 90 40.42 39.54 20.69
CA ARG A 90 39.36 39.15 21.63
C ARG A 90 39.42 39.95 22.92
N THR A 91 40.61 40.29 23.40
CA THR A 91 40.78 41.14 24.56
C THR A 91 40.25 42.56 24.29
N ASP A 92 40.50 43.10 23.10
CA ASP A 92 40.05 44.44 22.70
C ASP A 92 38.56 44.49 22.39
N SER A 93 37.99 43.41 21.82
CA SER A 93 36.57 43.34 21.43
C SER A 93 35.62 42.88 22.53
N THR A 94 36.12 42.41 23.69
CA THR A 94 35.31 41.88 24.79
C THR A 94 35.35 42.80 26.02
N SER A 95 34.19 43.12 26.59
CA SER A 95 34.10 43.99 27.77
C SER A 95 34.85 43.42 28.96
N GLU A 96 35.43 44.30 29.79
CA GLU A 96 36.21 43.91 30.98
C GLU A 96 35.39 43.05 31.96
N GLU A 97 34.11 43.39 32.16
CA GLU A 97 33.17 42.61 32.98
C GLU A 97 33.04 41.15 32.47
N THR A 98 32.89 40.97 31.16
CA THR A 98 32.79 39.63 30.56
C THR A 98 34.11 38.87 30.69
N ARG A 99 35.25 39.55 30.49
CA ARG A 99 36.59 38.93 30.59
C ARG A 99 36.89 38.48 32.02
N ALA A 100 36.57 39.30 33.03
CA ALA A 100 36.77 38.97 34.44
C ALA A 100 35.90 37.79 34.91
N ALA A 101 34.79 37.51 34.21
CA ALA A 101 33.89 36.39 34.52
C ALA A 101 34.15 35.12 33.68
N SER A 102 34.90 35.22 32.58
CA SER A 102 35.03 34.14 31.58
C SER A 102 36.45 33.61 31.42
N THR A 103 36.59 32.31 31.21
CA THR A 103 37.86 31.68 30.81
C THR A 103 38.02 31.74 29.30
N LEU A 104 39.13 32.29 28.81
CA LEU A 104 39.49 32.18 27.40
C LEU A 104 40.16 30.83 27.15
N VAL A 105 39.68 30.08 26.16
CA VAL A 105 40.26 28.80 25.76
C VAL A 105 40.70 28.91 24.31
N VAL A 106 41.97 28.65 24.03
CA VAL A 106 42.48 28.56 22.67
C VAL A 106 42.81 27.11 22.35
N VAL A 107 42.38 26.61 21.20
CA VAL A 107 42.63 25.23 20.77
C VAL A 107 43.25 25.26 19.40
N THR A 108 44.39 24.59 19.25
CA THR A 108 44.98 24.33 17.95
C THR A 108 45.00 22.84 17.65
N ALA A 109 44.65 22.44 16.42
CA ALA A 109 44.87 21.08 15.94
C ALA A 109 46.32 20.83 15.48
N ARG A 110 47.25 21.73 15.83
CA ARG A 110 48.68 21.62 15.53
C ARG A 110 49.48 21.35 16.79
N HIS A 111 50.67 20.79 16.64
CA HIS A 111 51.60 20.67 17.77
C HIS A 111 52.15 22.04 18.21
N TRP A 112 52.16 22.34 19.51
CA TRP A 112 52.59 23.66 20.01
C TRP A 112 53.55 23.60 21.21
N ALA A 113 54.84 23.47 20.91
CA ALA A 113 55.90 23.36 21.92
C ALA A 113 55.97 24.51 22.96
N LYS A 114 55.45 25.71 22.65
CA LYS A 114 55.50 26.89 23.55
C LYS A 114 54.14 27.20 24.22
N LYS A 115 53.18 26.27 24.16
CA LYS A 115 51.82 26.40 24.71
C LYS A 115 51.80 26.81 26.19
N GLU A 116 52.60 26.14 27.03
CA GLU A 116 52.65 26.40 28.47
C GLU A 116 53.24 27.78 28.80
N GLU A 117 54.37 28.15 28.18
CA GLU A 117 54.98 29.47 28.33
C GLU A 117 54.01 30.58 27.90
N TRP A 118 53.31 30.37 26.78
CA TRP A 118 52.36 31.33 26.23
C TRP A 118 51.15 31.53 27.14
N SER A 119 50.48 30.44 27.55
CA SER A 119 49.30 30.51 28.40
C SER A 119 49.63 31.09 29.77
N GLY A 120 50.75 30.68 30.37
CA GLY A 120 51.25 31.24 31.63
C GLY A 120 51.54 32.75 31.55
N HIS A 121 52.15 33.21 30.45
CA HIS A 121 52.39 34.63 30.22
C HIS A 121 51.06 35.41 30.11
N ARG A 122 50.08 34.90 29.37
CA ARG A 122 48.76 35.56 29.21
C ARG A 122 47.94 35.56 30.50
N GLN A 123 48.00 34.49 31.30
CA GLN A 123 47.39 34.45 32.64
C GLN A 123 48.00 35.52 33.56
N ALA A 124 49.32 35.72 33.53
CA ALA A 124 50.01 36.72 34.36
C ALA A 124 49.63 38.18 34.04
N GLU A 125 49.09 38.44 32.83
CA GLU A 125 48.56 39.77 32.48
C GLU A 125 47.27 40.13 33.24
N GLY A 126 46.55 39.14 33.79
CA GLY A 126 45.34 39.35 34.59
C GLY A 126 44.14 39.94 33.82
N LYS A 127 44.18 39.92 32.48
CA LYS A 127 43.13 40.53 31.63
C LYS A 127 41.86 39.70 31.48
N TRP A 128 41.92 38.42 31.82
CA TRP A 128 40.83 37.43 31.76
C TRP A 128 40.79 36.67 33.08
N ARG A 129 39.65 36.06 33.42
CA ARG A 129 39.53 35.20 34.62
C ARG A 129 40.59 34.10 34.63
N ASN A 130 40.77 33.46 33.47
CA ASN A 130 41.80 32.47 33.20
C ASN A 130 42.03 32.36 31.68
N VAL A 131 43.18 31.84 31.26
CA VAL A 131 43.52 31.59 29.86
C VAL A 131 44.08 30.18 29.72
N LEU A 132 43.39 29.29 29.01
CA LEU A 132 43.79 27.92 28.76
C LEU A 132 44.17 27.75 27.29
N ALA A 133 45.13 26.88 27.03
CA ALA A 133 45.59 26.57 25.69
C ALA A 133 45.66 25.05 25.52
N TYR A 134 45.12 24.55 24.40
CA TYR A 134 45.13 23.15 24.02
C TYR A 134 45.77 22.97 22.64
N ASP A 135 46.59 21.93 22.48
CA ASP A 135 47.22 21.57 21.21
C ASP A 135 46.93 20.12 20.80
N ALA A 136 47.56 19.65 19.71
CA ALA A 136 47.33 18.31 19.17
C ALA A 136 47.55 17.18 20.21
N ASP A 137 48.49 17.33 21.14
CA ASP A 137 48.73 16.35 22.21
C ASP A 137 47.58 16.32 23.25
N ASP A 138 47.01 17.48 23.58
CA ASP A 138 45.83 17.53 24.46
C ASP A 138 44.60 16.95 23.78
N LEU A 139 44.47 17.15 22.47
CA LEU A 139 43.39 16.56 21.67
C LEU A 139 43.53 15.05 21.56
N GLU A 140 44.75 14.52 21.40
CA GLU A 140 45.01 13.08 21.51
C GLU A 140 44.51 12.55 22.86
N ALA A 141 44.92 13.17 23.96
CA ALA A 141 44.50 12.74 25.30
C ALA A 141 42.97 12.86 25.50
N TRP A 142 42.34 13.89 24.94
CA TRP A 142 40.90 14.07 25.01
C TRP A 142 40.14 13.01 24.21
N LEU A 143 40.65 12.63 23.03
CA LEU A 143 40.12 11.54 22.22
C LEU A 143 40.31 10.18 22.91
N GLU A 144 41.46 9.90 23.53
CA GLU A 144 41.67 8.68 24.33
C GLU A 144 40.65 8.54 25.46
N ALA A 145 40.26 9.67 26.05
CA ALA A 145 39.22 9.77 27.04
C ALA A 145 37.80 9.54 26.50
N ASN A 146 37.60 9.58 25.18
CA ASN A 146 36.31 9.50 24.50
C ASN A 146 36.37 8.54 23.29
N PRO A 147 36.45 7.22 23.54
CA PRO A 147 36.80 6.22 22.53
C PRO A 147 35.85 6.11 21.34
N ALA A 148 34.54 6.34 21.52
CA ALA A 148 33.59 6.32 20.40
C ALA A 148 33.74 7.56 19.49
N ILE A 149 34.04 8.74 20.06
CA ILE A 149 34.40 9.94 19.29
C ILE A 149 35.74 9.74 18.58
N ALA A 150 36.72 9.13 19.26
CA ALA A 150 38.01 8.78 18.64
C ALA A 150 37.87 7.79 17.49
N LEU A 151 36.98 6.81 17.59
CA LEU A 151 36.67 5.89 16.50
C LEU A 151 36.07 6.64 15.30
N SER A 152 35.11 7.53 15.53
CA SER A 152 34.56 8.38 14.47
C SER A 152 35.62 9.23 13.78
N PHE A 153 36.52 9.83 14.55
CA PHE A 153 37.60 10.62 13.98
C PHE A 153 38.63 9.74 13.25
N ALA A 154 38.92 8.54 13.75
CA ALA A 154 39.79 7.57 13.07
C ALA A 154 39.19 7.06 11.75
N GLU A 155 37.87 6.93 11.64
CA GLU A 155 37.18 6.65 10.38
C GLU A 155 37.39 7.79 9.37
N ASP A 156 37.26 9.06 9.78
CA ASP A 156 37.52 10.23 8.92
C ASP A 156 38.99 10.33 8.44
N LEU A 157 39.91 9.70 9.19
CA LEU A 157 41.33 9.62 8.88
C LEU A 157 41.73 8.35 8.10
N ASP A 158 40.80 7.44 7.84
CA ASP A 158 41.04 6.12 7.23
C ASP A 158 42.04 5.25 8.03
N ILE A 159 42.08 5.39 9.36
CA ILE A 159 42.95 4.61 10.26
C ILE A 159 42.18 3.74 11.26
N ALA A 160 40.85 3.66 11.12
CA ALA A 160 40.02 2.75 11.89
C ALA A 160 40.43 1.29 11.66
N GLY A 161 40.38 0.48 12.72
CA GLY A 161 40.74 -0.94 12.67
C GLY A 161 39.54 -1.85 12.48
N ASP A 162 39.78 -3.11 12.13
CA ASP A 162 38.72 -4.10 11.91
C ASP A 162 37.95 -4.46 13.20
N GLY A 163 36.72 -4.95 13.02
CA GLY A 163 35.88 -5.52 14.08
C GLY A 163 35.04 -4.51 14.87
N VAL A 164 35.24 -3.21 14.66
CA VAL A 164 34.47 -2.14 15.31
C VAL A 164 34.14 -1.01 14.32
N GLU A 165 32.93 -0.47 14.39
CA GLU A 165 32.45 0.64 13.56
C GLU A 165 31.70 1.66 14.42
N THR A 166 31.61 2.91 13.95
CA THR A 166 30.65 3.85 14.51
C THR A 166 29.21 3.47 14.18
N VAL A 167 28.29 3.96 15.01
CA VAL A 167 26.85 3.87 14.77
C VAL A 167 26.46 4.48 13.41
N THR A 168 27.10 5.59 13.03
CA THR A 168 26.87 6.30 11.77
C THR A 168 27.28 5.46 10.57
N HIS A 169 28.52 4.97 10.58
CA HIS A 169 29.06 4.17 9.49
C HIS A 169 28.23 2.90 9.29
N HIS A 170 27.90 2.20 10.37
CA HIS A 170 27.12 0.96 10.30
C HIS A 170 25.72 1.16 9.69
N TRP A 171 25.00 2.19 10.14
CA TRP A 171 23.67 2.51 9.58
C TRP A 171 23.76 2.88 8.09
N GLN A 172 24.68 3.79 7.72
CA GLN A 172 24.84 4.22 6.34
C GLN A 172 25.22 3.07 5.42
N HIS A 173 26.12 2.18 5.86
CA HIS A 173 26.49 0.99 5.13
C HIS A 173 25.27 0.09 4.92
N TRP A 174 24.52 -0.24 5.98
CA TRP A 174 23.34 -1.09 5.88
C TRP A 174 22.25 -0.50 4.97
N ALA A 175 21.96 0.80 5.11
CA ALA A 175 20.87 1.49 4.41
C ALA A 175 21.15 1.71 2.93
N SER A 176 22.43 1.88 2.54
CA SER A 176 22.86 2.13 1.17
C SER A 176 23.07 0.86 0.33
N GLN A 177 22.91 -0.33 0.93
CA GLN A 177 23.05 -1.60 0.22
C GLN A 177 21.98 -1.83 -0.86
N CYS A 178 20.88 -1.06 -0.85
CA CYS A 178 19.77 -1.18 -1.79
C CYS A 178 19.42 0.14 -2.51
N GLN A 179 18.66 0.02 -3.60
CA GLN A 179 18.20 1.18 -4.38
C GLN A 179 16.67 1.22 -4.53
N PRO A 180 15.99 2.29 -4.07
CA PRO A 180 16.54 3.43 -3.33
C PRO A 180 17.09 3.06 -1.93
N PRO A 181 18.00 3.87 -1.36
CA PRO A 181 18.51 3.66 -0.01
C PRO A 181 17.40 3.88 1.03
N ILE A 182 17.46 3.15 2.14
CA ILE A 182 16.45 3.22 3.20
C ILE A 182 16.71 4.44 4.08
N SER A 183 15.75 5.38 4.17
CA SER A 183 15.86 6.52 5.09
C SER A 183 15.48 6.11 6.53
N PRO A 184 16.00 6.80 7.56
CA PRO A 184 15.56 6.57 8.94
C PRO A 184 14.05 6.76 9.12
N GLN A 185 13.47 7.80 8.50
CA GLN A 185 12.04 8.10 8.58
C GLN A 185 11.18 6.93 8.08
N ALA A 186 11.50 6.42 6.89
CA ALA A 186 10.81 5.27 6.30
C ALA A 186 11.02 4.00 7.15
N PHE A 187 12.22 3.80 7.66
CA PHE A 187 12.54 2.64 8.50
C PHE A 187 11.76 2.61 9.82
N PHE A 188 11.45 3.78 10.37
CA PHE A 188 10.64 3.95 11.58
C PHE A 188 9.14 3.99 11.34
N ALA A 189 8.65 3.90 10.10
CA ALA A 189 7.22 3.90 9.82
C ALA A 189 6.50 2.79 10.61
N ASP A 190 5.46 3.17 11.37
CA ASP A 190 4.70 2.27 12.25
C ASP A 190 5.54 1.66 13.40
N ARG A 191 6.69 2.27 13.73
CA ARG A 191 7.68 1.82 14.73
C ARG A 191 8.17 2.96 15.65
N GLN A 192 7.50 4.12 15.64
CA GLN A 192 7.87 5.29 16.45
C GLN A 192 7.86 4.99 17.95
N ASP A 193 6.86 4.24 18.44
CA ASP A 193 6.78 3.84 19.85
C ASP A 193 7.96 2.93 20.26
N ALA A 194 8.37 2.02 19.38
CA ALA A 194 9.51 1.14 19.60
C ALA A 194 10.82 1.94 19.69
N LYS A 195 10.99 2.95 18.83
CA LYS A 195 12.13 3.88 18.88
C LYS A 195 12.14 4.69 20.17
N SER A 196 11.01 5.30 20.54
CA SER A 196 10.89 6.10 21.77
C SER A 196 11.19 5.27 23.01
N LYS A 197 10.66 4.04 23.07
CA LYS A 197 10.95 3.08 24.14
C LYS A 197 12.44 2.72 24.19
N LEU A 198 13.04 2.38 23.05
CA LEU A 198 14.47 2.05 22.96
C LEU A 198 15.33 3.16 23.55
N LEU A 199 15.13 4.41 23.08
CA LEU A 199 15.92 5.54 23.54
C LEU A 199 15.71 5.83 25.03
N ALA A 200 14.48 5.71 25.53
CA ALA A 200 14.19 5.87 26.96
C ALA A 200 14.89 4.80 27.80
N ASP A 201 14.83 3.54 27.38
CA ASP A 201 15.48 2.41 28.06
C ASP A 201 17.00 2.58 28.05
N LEU A 202 17.60 2.90 26.90
CA LEU A 202 19.05 3.11 26.78
C LEU A 202 19.53 4.24 27.69
N ARG A 203 18.83 5.39 27.71
CA ARG A 203 19.16 6.50 28.63
C ARG A 203 19.08 6.08 30.09
N ALA A 204 18.05 5.33 30.47
CA ALA A 204 17.89 4.85 31.84
C ALA A 204 19.02 3.90 32.26
N HIS A 205 19.45 3.00 31.39
CA HIS A 205 20.55 2.07 31.68
C HIS A 205 21.90 2.80 31.75
N ILE A 206 22.18 3.68 30.78
CA ILE A 206 23.43 4.47 30.74
C ILE A 206 23.52 5.38 31.97
N GLY A 207 22.44 6.07 32.34
CA GLY A 207 22.42 6.98 33.48
C GLY A 207 22.45 6.30 34.86
N GLN A 208 22.02 5.03 34.96
CA GLN A 208 22.10 4.25 36.20
C GLN A 208 23.35 3.36 36.27
N GLU A 209 24.24 3.45 35.28
CA GLU A 209 25.42 2.57 35.14
C GLU A 209 25.05 1.07 35.20
N LYS A 210 23.87 0.73 34.69
CA LYS A 210 23.37 -0.65 34.67
C LYS A 210 24.00 -1.41 33.51
N ASN A 211 25.08 -2.10 33.83
CA ASN A 211 25.75 -3.01 32.90
C ASN A 211 24.90 -4.28 32.71
N GLY A 212 24.95 -4.88 31.52
CA GLY A 212 24.13 -6.05 31.18
C GLY A 212 23.80 -6.15 29.71
N THR A 213 22.74 -6.89 29.38
CA THR A 213 22.32 -7.12 28.00
C THR A 213 20.94 -6.55 27.71
N TYR A 214 20.81 -5.83 26.59
CA TYR A 214 19.52 -5.37 26.06
C TYR A 214 19.19 -6.16 24.79
N ALA A 215 18.31 -7.17 24.91
CA ALA A 215 17.93 -8.01 23.79
C ALA A 215 16.83 -7.36 22.93
N ILE A 216 17.11 -7.18 21.64
CA ILE A 216 16.17 -6.64 20.64
C ILE A 216 15.90 -7.67 19.56
N ARG A 217 14.62 -7.89 19.25
CA ARG A 217 14.18 -8.83 18.22
C ARG A 217 13.68 -8.10 16.98
N ALA A 218 14.10 -8.56 15.80
CA ALA A 218 13.58 -8.11 14.51
C ALA A 218 13.47 -9.25 13.50
N ASP A 219 13.13 -8.93 12.25
CA ASP A 219 13.01 -9.90 11.17
C ASP A 219 14.36 -10.57 10.79
N SER A 220 15.48 -9.90 11.08
CA SER A 220 16.86 -10.43 11.05
C SER A 220 17.71 -9.75 12.12
N ALA A 221 18.81 -10.36 12.54
CA ALA A 221 19.74 -9.76 13.48
C ALA A 221 20.32 -8.43 12.95
N ALA A 222 20.63 -8.40 11.64
CA ALA A 222 21.12 -7.19 10.98
C ALA A 222 20.09 -6.06 10.96
N GLU A 223 18.79 -6.35 10.82
CA GLU A 223 17.73 -5.32 10.92
C GLU A 223 17.61 -4.78 12.35
N ALA A 224 17.76 -5.64 13.36
CA ALA A 224 17.70 -5.23 14.75
C ALA A 224 18.87 -4.29 15.12
N ALA A 225 20.10 -4.64 14.71
CA ALA A 225 21.27 -3.79 14.89
C ALA A 225 21.15 -2.45 14.15
N ALA A 226 20.70 -2.47 12.89
CA ALA A 226 20.46 -1.26 12.11
C ALA A 226 19.38 -0.34 12.72
N PHE A 227 18.33 -0.92 13.32
CA PHE A 227 17.29 -0.14 14.01
C PHE A 227 17.84 0.60 15.22
N VAL A 228 18.68 -0.06 16.00
CA VAL A 228 19.34 0.58 17.15
C VAL A 228 20.26 1.68 16.65
N CYS A 229 21.04 1.43 15.59
CA CYS A 229 21.93 2.43 15.04
C CYS A 229 21.16 3.66 14.54
N ALA A 230 20.14 3.47 13.71
CA ALA A 230 19.29 4.55 13.21
C ALA A 230 18.67 5.37 14.36
N ALA A 231 18.23 4.71 15.44
CA ALA A 231 17.59 5.40 16.56
C ALA A 231 18.60 6.21 17.37
N VAL A 232 19.78 5.63 17.62
CA VAL A 232 20.87 6.27 18.36
C VAL A 232 21.46 7.46 17.59
N LEU A 233 21.40 7.48 16.26
CA LEU A 233 21.79 8.65 15.47
C LEU A 233 20.95 9.91 15.75
N GLU A 234 19.73 9.76 16.24
CA GLU A 234 18.89 10.88 16.67
C GLU A 234 19.10 11.27 18.14
N ALA A 235 20.07 10.64 18.82
CA ALA A 235 20.46 10.89 20.20
C ALA A 235 22.00 10.99 20.28
N GLU A 236 22.57 12.14 19.88
CA GLU A 236 24.03 12.37 19.84
C GLU A 236 24.71 12.01 21.17
N GLU A 237 24.05 12.24 22.31
CA GLU A 237 24.57 11.92 23.64
C GLU A 237 24.79 10.42 23.87
N ILE A 238 24.02 9.56 23.19
CA ILE A 238 24.17 8.10 23.24
C ILE A 238 25.17 7.66 22.16
N ALA A 239 25.12 8.26 20.98
CA ALA A 239 26.00 7.92 19.85
C ALA A 239 27.48 8.12 20.20
N ASP A 240 27.80 9.20 20.93
CA ASP A 240 29.17 9.56 21.31
C ASP A 240 29.78 8.65 22.41
N VAL A 241 28.99 7.71 22.95
CA VAL A 241 29.46 6.68 23.92
C VAL A 241 29.17 5.25 23.44
N ALA A 242 28.76 5.10 22.17
CA ALA A 242 28.34 3.85 21.57
C ALA A 242 29.28 3.39 20.44
N VAL A 243 29.49 2.08 20.34
CA VAL A 243 30.20 1.45 19.21
C VAL A 243 29.45 0.23 18.71
N VAL A 244 29.66 -0.12 17.45
CA VAL A 244 29.10 -1.31 16.81
C VAL A 244 30.19 -2.36 16.65
N LEU A 245 29.96 -3.59 17.09
CA LEU A 245 30.89 -4.71 16.90
C LEU A 245 30.46 -5.52 15.69
N THR A 246 31.30 -5.52 14.65
CA THR A 246 31.08 -6.27 13.41
C THR A 246 31.60 -7.69 13.48
N ASP A 247 32.54 -7.97 14.39
CA ASP A 247 33.02 -9.32 14.71
C ASP A 247 33.47 -9.46 16.18
N ALA A 248 33.89 -10.67 16.57
CA ALA A 248 34.30 -10.97 17.93
C ALA A 248 35.64 -10.33 18.37
N HIS A 249 36.52 -9.94 17.44
CA HIS A 249 37.78 -9.25 17.77
C HIS A 249 37.53 -7.83 18.27
N GLY A 250 36.40 -7.21 17.88
CA GLY A 250 35.98 -5.90 18.33
C GLY A 250 35.88 -5.78 19.87
N TRP A 251 35.67 -6.88 20.59
CA TRP A 251 35.71 -6.87 22.07
C TRP A 251 37.04 -6.42 22.64
N ARG A 252 38.17 -6.64 21.96
CA ARG A 252 39.46 -6.11 22.40
C ARG A 252 39.48 -4.60 22.43
N PHE A 253 38.78 -3.95 21.50
CA PHE A 253 38.62 -2.49 21.52
C PHE A 253 37.78 -2.06 22.73
N VAL A 254 36.73 -2.80 23.08
CA VAL A 254 35.89 -2.49 24.24
C VAL A 254 36.65 -2.66 25.56
N GLU A 255 37.38 -3.77 25.72
CA GLU A 255 38.13 -4.11 26.93
C GLU A 255 39.20 -3.08 27.30
N VAL A 256 39.86 -2.45 26.31
CA VAL A 256 40.87 -1.41 26.54
C VAL A 256 40.27 -0.01 26.70
N ASN A 257 38.96 0.15 26.51
CA ASN A 257 38.24 1.42 26.52
C ASN A 257 37.05 1.39 27.50
N PRO A 258 37.30 1.40 28.82
CA PRO A 258 36.26 1.23 29.86
C PRO A 258 35.26 2.39 29.95
N ARG A 259 35.47 3.48 29.19
CA ARG A 259 34.56 4.63 29.14
C ARG A 259 33.41 4.45 28.13
N LEU A 260 33.45 3.41 27.31
CA LEU A 260 32.31 3.04 26.46
C LEU A 260 31.12 2.65 27.34
N ARG A 261 29.93 3.10 26.97
CA ARG A 261 28.70 2.84 27.74
C ARG A 261 27.72 1.95 27.00
N LEU A 262 27.82 1.89 25.67
CA LEU A 262 26.95 1.09 24.82
C LEU A 262 27.75 0.34 23.76
N VAL A 263 27.47 -0.94 23.61
CA VAL A 263 27.99 -1.79 22.55
C VAL A 263 26.81 -2.39 21.79
N ILE A 264 26.83 -2.30 20.47
CA ILE A 264 25.81 -2.90 19.59
C ILE A 264 26.46 -4.03 18.81
N ALA A 265 26.12 -5.27 19.13
CA ALA A 265 26.55 -6.38 18.29
C ALA A 265 25.73 -6.40 17.00
N VAL A 266 26.33 -6.78 15.86
CA VAL A 266 25.58 -6.98 14.60
C VAL A 266 24.94 -8.36 14.51
N ARG A 267 25.36 -9.28 15.39
CA ARG A 267 24.90 -10.68 15.47
C ARG A 267 24.90 -11.18 16.92
N PRO A 268 24.02 -12.13 17.28
CA PRO A 268 23.93 -12.63 18.65
C PRO A 268 25.21 -13.34 19.10
N GLU A 269 25.93 -14.04 18.21
CA GLU A 269 27.15 -14.79 18.58
C GLU A 269 28.29 -13.85 19.00
N ILE A 270 28.32 -12.62 18.46
CA ILE A 270 29.29 -11.60 18.86
C ILE A 270 29.03 -11.17 20.30
N ALA A 271 27.77 -11.13 20.75
CA ALA A 271 27.40 -10.73 22.10
C ALA A 271 27.51 -11.85 23.15
N ALA A 272 28.02 -13.04 22.80
CA ALA A 272 28.08 -14.19 23.70
C ALA A 272 28.95 -14.00 24.96
N ARG A 273 29.86 -13.02 24.95
CA ARG A 273 30.72 -12.65 26.09
C ARG A 273 30.69 -11.13 26.28
N PRO A 274 29.61 -10.56 26.83
CA PRO A 274 29.56 -9.13 27.07
C PRO A 274 30.62 -8.73 28.09
N ALA A 275 31.31 -7.61 27.86
CA ALA A 275 32.16 -7.03 28.88
C ALA A 275 31.30 -6.61 30.09
N ALA A 276 31.79 -6.86 31.30
CA ALA A 276 31.02 -6.68 32.53
C ALA A 276 30.62 -5.22 32.81
N ASP A 277 31.31 -4.27 32.17
CA ASP A 277 31.21 -2.83 32.46
C ASP A 277 30.50 -2.02 31.37
N VAL A 278 29.81 -2.68 30.44
CA VAL A 278 29.12 -2.00 29.32
C VAL A 278 27.74 -2.59 29.05
N LEU A 279 26.78 -1.76 28.66
CA LEU A 279 25.49 -2.23 28.17
C LEU A 279 25.68 -2.81 26.77
N THR A 280 25.33 -4.08 26.58
CA THR A 280 25.47 -4.78 25.30
C THR A 280 24.11 -5.03 24.67
N VAL A 281 23.85 -4.44 23.51
CA VAL A 281 22.66 -4.73 22.71
C VAL A 281 22.86 -6.03 21.96
N VAL A 282 21.95 -6.98 22.17
CA VAL A 282 21.96 -8.31 21.56
C VAL A 282 20.88 -8.35 20.48
N PRO A 283 21.23 -8.34 19.18
CA PRO A 283 20.25 -8.49 18.12
C PRO A 283 19.83 -9.96 18.01
N ALA A 284 18.52 -10.20 17.94
CA ALA A 284 17.94 -11.50 17.70
C ALA A 284 17.05 -11.48 16.46
N ALA A 285 17.16 -12.51 15.64
CA ALA A 285 16.29 -12.75 14.51
C ALA A 285 14.98 -13.39 14.98
N ALA A 286 13.92 -13.24 14.18
CA ALA A 286 12.64 -13.86 14.47
C ALA A 286 12.69 -15.40 14.54
N GLY A 287 13.67 -16.02 13.86
CA GLY A 287 13.90 -17.46 13.90
C GLY A 287 14.54 -17.96 15.21
N ASP A 288 15.22 -17.09 15.96
CA ASP A 288 16.01 -17.48 17.14
C ASP A 288 15.17 -17.94 18.36
N LEU A 289 13.84 -18.03 18.21
CA LEU A 289 12.90 -18.48 19.26
C LEU A 289 13.22 -19.87 19.83
N ALA A 290 13.92 -20.73 19.09
CA ALA A 290 14.25 -22.09 19.53
C ALA A 290 15.65 -22.23 20.16
N SER A 291 16.52 -21.22 20.05
CA SER A 291 17.90 -21.29 20.56
C SER A 291 18.05 -20.87 22.03
N GLY A 292 16.94 -20.62 22.73
CA GLY A 292 16.95 -20.32 24.16
C GLY A 292 17.12 -18.84 24.51
N TYR A 293 17.32 -17.95 23.53
CA TYR A 293 17.17 -16.49 23.71
C TYR A 293 15.67 -16.18 23.87
N GLY A 294 15.19 -16.28 25.12
CA GLY A 294 13.80 -16.06 25.51
C GLY A 294 13.14 -17.23 26.26
N GLY A 295 13.87 -18.30 26.64
CA GLY A 295 13.20 -19.52 27.12
C GLY A 295 13.92 -20.44 28.10
N ALA A 296 15.11 -20.12 28.63
CA ALA A 296 15.65 -20.86 29.77
C ALA A 296 15.23 -20.23 31.12
N ASP A 297 15.20 -18.89 31.19
CA ASP A 297 14.99 -18.14 32.46
C ASP A 297 13.70 -17.31 32.48
N GLY A 298 12.83 -17.41 31.46
CA GLY A 298 11.56 -16.68 31.40
C GLY A 298 11.67 -15.16 31.15
N GLN A 299 12.86 -14.61 30.87
CA GLN A 299 13.00 -13.22 30.46
C GLN A 299 12.79 -13.05 28.95
N GLY A 300 11.76 -12.29 28.57
CA GLY A 300 11.47 -11.95 27.18
C GLY A 300 12.43 -10.91 26.60
N PHE A 301 12.31 -10.63 25.31
CA PHE A 301 13.04 -9.53 24.66
C PHE A 301 12.68 -8.18 25.31
N HIS A 302 13.66 -7.30 25.47
CA HIS A 302 13.41 -5.95 25.97
C HIS A 302 12.61 -5.14 24.95
N LEU A 303 12.88 -5.38 23.66
CA LEU A 303 12.16 -4.79 22.55
C LEU A 303 11.92 -5.81 21.42
N GLU A 304 10.71 -5.81 20.86
CA GLU A 304 10.36 -6.60 19.69
C GLU A 304 9.82 -5.68 18.60
N LEU A 305 10.49 -5.68 17.45
CA LEU A 305 10.12 -4.89 16.28
C LEU A 305 9.05 -5.63 15.48
N LYS A 306 7.83 -5.10 15.52
CA LYS A 306 6.74 -5.58 14.67
C LYS A 306 6.97 -5.13 13.23
N ARG A 307 6.44 -5.90 12.28
CA ARG A 307 6.36 -5.45 10.88
C ARG A 307 5.36 -4.31 10.77
N PRO A 308 5.65 -3.28 9.96
CA PRO A 308 4.67 -2.24 9.70
C PRO A 308 3.39 -2.82 9.07
N SER A 309 2.29 -2.10 9.20
CA SER A 309 1.09 -2.33 8.41
C SER A 309 1.40 -2.25 6.91
N ILE A 310 0.58 -2.89 6.07
CA ILE A 310 0.79 -2.86 4.62
C ILE A 310 0.75 -1.44 4.05
N TYR A 311 -0.11 -0.57 4.63
CA TYR A 311 -0.23 0.83 4.23
C TYR A 311 0.98 1.65 4.66
N ALA A 312 1.41 1.53 5.93
CA ALA A 312 2.59 2.25 6.41
C ALA A 312 3.87 1.83 5.67
N PHE A 313 4.03 0.53 5.36
CA PHE A 313 5.17 0.07 4.57
C PHE A 313 5.12 0.59 3.12
N ARG A 314 3.93 0.58 2.48
CA ARG A 314 3.75 1.19 1.15
C ARG A 314 4.13 2.67 1.17
N ASP A 315 3.62 3.42 2.13
CA ASP A 315 3.86 4.87 2.20
C ASP A 315 5.33 5.19 2.49
N ALA A 316 5.99 4.37 3.33
CA ALA A 316 7.43 4.44 3.55
C ALA A 316 8.26 4.14 2.29
N LEU A 317 7.81 3.21 1.44
CA LEU A 317 8.45 2.96 0.15
C LEU A 317 8.30 4.17 -0.80
N ILE A 318 7.13 4.81 -0.81
CA ILE A 318 6.90 6.03 -1.59
C ILE A 318 7.81 7.16 -1.11
N GLU A 319 7.96 7.33 0.21
CA GLU A 319 8.82 8.34 0.82
C GLU A 319 10.28 8.23 0.37
N ILE A 320 10.80 7.02 0.22
CA ILE A 320 12.18 6.79 -0.28
C ILE A 320 12.30 6.85 -1.81
N GLY A 321 11.23 7.21 -2.52
CA GLY A 321 11.23 7.42 -3.98
C GLY A 321 10.84 6.20 -4.82
N VAL A 322 10.16 5.21 -4.25
CA VAL A 322 9.49 4.16 -5.03
C VAL A 322 8.19 4.73 -5.61
N GLU A 323 7.91 4.44 -6.87
CA GLU A 323 6.66 4.86 -7.52
C GLU A 323 5.44 4.22 -6.82
N GLU A 324 4.29 4.91 -6.77
CA GLU A 324 3.13 4.51 -5.96
C GLU A 324 2.56 3.13 -6.35
N SER A 325 2.44 2.84 -7.64
CA SER A 325 1.99 1.54 -8.13
C SER A 325 2.97 0.42 -7.77
N ASP A 326 4.27 0.69 -7.86
CA ASP A 326 5.33 -0.23 -7.44
C ASP A 326 5.37 -0.45 -5.93
N ALA A 327 5.11 0.59 -5.13
CA ALA A 327 5.15 0.52 -3.67
C ALA A 327 4.13 -0.46 -3.11
N ARG A 328 2.91 -0.49 -3.67
CA ARG A 328 1.87 -1.46 -3.26
C ARG A 328 2.31 -2.90 -3.51
N ARG A 329 2.88 -3.15 -4.70
CA ARG A 329 3.40 -4.46 -5.10
C ARG A 329 4.60 -4.89 -4.25
N LEU A 330 5.53 -3.97 -3.98
CA LEU A 330 6.69 -4.21 -3.13
C LEU A 330 6.27 -4.50 -1.68
N ALA A 331 5.27 -3.81 -1.15
CA ALA A 331 4.74 -4.08 0.18
C ALA A 331 4.18 -5.50 0.32
N GLY A 332 3.45 -6.00 -0.68
CA GLY A 332 2.96 -7.39 -0.71
C GLY A 332 4.09 -8.40 -0.90
N SER A 333 4.96 -8.16 -1.88
CA SER A 333 5.99 -9.12 -2.31
C SER A 333 7.14 -9.33 -1.32
N THR A 334 7.49 -8.29 -0.56
CA THR A 334 8.59 -8.33 0.43
C THR A 334 8.13 -8.80 1.81
N GLY A 335 6.83 -9.12 1.98
CA GLY A 335 6.29 -9.52 3.27
C GLY A 335 6.34 -8.43 4.33
N ARG A 336 6.49 -7.15 3.93
CA ARG A 336 6.66 -5.96 4.78
C ARG A 336 7.94 -6.01 5.63
N SER A 337 8.99 -6.60 5.07
CA SER A 337 10.28 -6.79 5.73
C SER A 337 11.34 -5.91 5.07
N TRP A 338 11.97 -5.04 5.84
CA TRP A 338 13.07 -4.21 5.36
C TRP A 338 14.31 -5.05 5.02
N SER A 339 14.53 -6.16 5.75
CA SER A 339 15.57 -7.16 5.41
C SER A 339 15.37 -7.73 4.00
N VAL A 340 14.14 -8.14 3.67
CA VAL A 340 13.78 -8.67 2.34
C VAL A 340 13.85 -7.58 1.27
N PHE A 341 13.32 -6.38 1.55
CA PHE A 341 13.39 -5.25 0.61
C PHE A 341 14.85 -4.90 0.27
N ARG A 342 15.70 -4.72 1.31
CA ARG A 342 17.13 -4.43 1.15
C ARG A 342 17.79 -5.49 0.29
N ARG A 343 17.56 -6.76 0.59
CA ARG A 343 18.13 -7.89 -0.16
C ARG A 343 17.68 -7.88 -1.62
N ARG A 344 16.38 -7.79 -1.88
CA ARG A 344 15.81 -7.84 -3.24
C ARG A 344 16.26 -6.67 -4.11
N ARG A 345 16.44 -5.50 -3.51
CA ARG A 345 16.87 -4.26 -4.17
C ARG A 345 18.37 -4.02 -4.08
N ALA A 346 19.14 -5.00 -3.62
CA ALA A 346 20.58 -4.84 -3.44
C ALA A 346 21.31 -4.72 -4.79
N ALA A 347 22.28 -3.82 -4.91
CA ALA A 347 23.15 -3.78 -6.09
C ALA A 347 24.16 -4.94 -6.09
N ASN A 348 24.63 -5.34 -4.90
CA ASN A 348 25.60 -6.42 -4.72
C ASN A 348 24.93 -7.81 -4.77
N PRO A 349 25.28 -8.69 -5.72
CA PRO A 349 24.72 -10.04 -5.82
C PRO A 349 24.93 -10.92 -4.59
N SER A 350 25.99 -10.68 -3.81
CA SER A 350 26.26 -11.43 -2.58
C SER A 350 25.22 -11.14 -1.50
N ILE A 351 24.63 -9.94 -1.48
CA ILE A 351 23.55 -9.58 -0.54
C ILE A 351 22.23 -10.23 -0.98
N ARG A 352 22.01 -10.36 -2.30
CA ARG A 352 20.84 -11.03 -2.89
C ARG A 352 20.75 -12.52 -2.52
N ARG A 353 21.86 -13.13 -2.10
CA ARG A 353 21.94 -14.55 -1.74
C ARG A 353 22.02 -14.74 -0.22
N PRO A 354 20.90 -15.02 0.46
CA PRO A 354 20.92 -15.24 1.91
C PRO A 354 21.59 -16.58 2.25
N HIS A 355 22.20 -16.65 3.43
CA HIS A 355 22.99 -17.81 3.87
C HIS A 355 22.20 -19.13 3.87
N TRP A 356 20.92 -19.09 4.21
CA TRP A 356 20.07 -20.27 4.28
C TRP A 356 19.87 -20.95 2.91
N LEU A 357 20.22 -20.32 1.77
CA LEU A 357 20.22 -20.97 0.45
C LEU A 357 21.28 -22.05 0.27
N ALA A 358 22.32 -22.02 1.10
CA ALA A 358 23.43 -22.98 1.09
C ALA A 358 23.19 -24.17 2.03
N LEU A 359 22.11 -24.13 2.83
CA LEU A 359 21.76 -25.22 3.74
C LEU A 359 21.16 -26.40 2.95
N PRO A 360 21.51 -27.65 3.27
CA PRO A 360 20.90 -28.83 2.64
C PRO A 360 19.38 -28.86 2.78
N GLU A 361 18.85 -28.40 3.92
CA GLU A 361 17.41 -28.35 4.22
C GLU A 361 16.65 -27.40 3.31
N SER A 362 17.34 -26.49 2.62
CA SER A 362 16.73 -25.47 1.76
C SER A 362 16.05 -26.08 0.53
N ASP A 363 16.35 -27.33 0.17
CA ASP A 363 15.72 -28.07 -0.93
C ASP A 363 14.20 -28.13 -0.80
N VAL A 364 13.68 -28.24 0.42
CA VAL A 364 12.24 -28.33 0.72
C VAL A 364 11.46 -27.07 0.35
N LEU A 365 12.15 -25.94 0.14
CA LEU A 365 11.52 -24.65 -0.12
C LEU A 365 10.86 -24.56 -1.50
N THR A 366 11.21 -25.46 -2.44
CA THR A 366 10.46 -25.61 -3.71
C THR A 366 9.00 -25.94 -3.44
N SER A 367 8.69 -26.67 -2.35
CA SER A 367 7.31 -26.99 -1.97
C SER A 367 6.51 -25.75 -1.59
N LEU A 368 7.13 -24.77 -0.92
CA LEU A 368 6.49 -23.50 -0.57
C LEU A 368 6.35 -22.56 -1.78
N CYS A 369 7.22 -22.65 -2.78
CA CYS A 369 7.03 -21.96 -4.05
C CYS A 369 5.78 -22.46 -4.80
N LEU A 370 5.57 -23.79 -4.78
CA LEU A 370 4.52 -24.44 -5.55
C LEU A 370 3.17 -24.48 -4.81
N LEU A 371 3.15 -24.80 -3.51
CA LEU A 371 1.92 -24.90 -2.72
C LEU A 371 1.55 -23.60 -1.99
N GLY A 372 2.51 -22.69 -1.79
CA GLY A 372 2.32 -21.43 -1.07
C GLY A 372 2.26 -21.58 0.45
N ALA A 373 1.25 -22.29 0.95
CA ALA A 373 1.04 -22.56 2.38
C ALA A 373 0.14 -23.80 2.59
N TRP A 374 0.24 -24.43 3.77
CA TRP A 374 -0.62 -25.56 4.13
C TRP A 374 -0.79 -25.70 5.65
N HIS A 375 -1.79 -26.47 6.06
CA HIS A 375 -2.07 -26.76 7.47
C HIS A 375 -1.34 -28.03 7.94
N ALA A 376 -0.39 -27.86 8.86
CA ALA A 376 0.52 -28.89 9.33
C ALA A 376 -0.14 -30.03 10.11
N GLU A 377 -1.40 -29.92 10.54
CA GLU A 377 -2.13 -31.01 11.24
C GLU A 377 -3.24 -31.66 10.42
N LYS A 378 -3.52 -31.15 9.20
CA LYS A 378 -4.50 -31.77 8.32
C LYS A 378 -3.83 -32.92 7.55
N SER A 379 -4.35 -34.14 7.69
CA SER A 379 -3.75 -35.33 7.06
C SER A 379 -3.68 -35.21 5.54
N ALA A 380 -4.75 -34.74 4.90
CA ALA A 380 -4.78 -34.56 3.45
C ALA A 380 -3.73 -33.54 2.95
N ASP A 381 -3.58 -32.41 3.64
CA ASP A 381 -2.52 -31.42 3.35
C ASP A 381 -1.12 -32.06 3.47
N ARG A 382 -0.87 -32.85 4.53
CA ARG A 382 0.40 -33.56 4.72
C ARG A 382 0.68 -34.51 3.56
N GLU A 383 -0.31 -35.31 3.17
CA GLU A 383 -0.20 -36.27 2.07
C GLU A 383 0.12 -35.57 0.73
N ILE A 384 -0.51 -34.42 0.47
CA ILE A 384 -0.22 -33.60 -0.71
C ILE A 384 1.23 -33.10 -0.70
N VAL A 385 1.70 -32.59 0.43
CA VAL A 385 3.08 -32.12 0.59
C VAL A 385 4.07 -33.27 0.40
N GLN A 386 3.79 -34.43 0.98
CA GLN A 386 4.61 -35.64 0.81
C GLN A 386 4.67 -36.10 -0.64
N ARG A 387 3.52 -36.10 -1.34
CA ARG A 387 3.47 -36.47 -2.76
C ARG A 387 4.26 -35.50 -3.63
N LEU A 388 4.20 -34.19 -3.35
CA LEU A 388 4.95 -33.18 -4.12
C LEU A 388 6.46 -33.35 -3.94
N VAL A 389 6.91 -33.42 -2.68
CA VAL A 389 8.34 -33.46 -2.33
C VAL A 389 8.95 -34.84 -2.58
N GLY A 390 8.18 -35.91 -2.40
CA GLY A 390 8.66 -37.29 -2.49
C GLY A 390 9.37 -37.79 -1.22
N ASP A 391 9.04 -37.22 -0.05
CA ASP A 391 9.62 -37.58 1.25
C ASP A 391 8.51 -37.72 2.31
N SER A 392 8.84 -38.29 3.47
CA SER A 392 7.97 -38.34 4.64
C SER A 392 7.67 -36.94 5.18
N TYR A 393 6.45 -36.73 5.69
CA TYR A 393 6.08 -35.42 6.25
C TYR A 393 6.97 -35.05 7.45
N GLU A 394 7.40 -36.02 8.25
CA GLU A 394 8.29 -35.79 9.39
C GLU A 394 9.67 -35.25 8.93
N ALA A 395 10.24 -35.78 7.84
CA ALA A 395 11.49 -35.28 7.30
C ALA A 395 11.34 -33.86 6.76
N ILE A 396 10.24 -33.60 6.04
CA ILE A 396 9.88 -32.27 5.52
C ILE A 396 9.73 -31.27 6.67
N GLU A 397 8.97 -31.62 7.71
CA GLU A 397 8.75 -30.76 8.88
C GLU A 397 10.06 -30.49 9.62
N ARG A 398 10.95 -31.48 9.75
CA ARG A 398 12.27 -31.30 10.37
C ARG A 398 13.12 -30.28 9.61
N LYS A 399 13.15 -30.35 8.28
CA LYS A 399 13.84 -29.36 7.43
C LYS A 399 13.26 -27.95 7.61
N LEU A 400 11.93 -27.82 7.59
CA LEU A 400 11.25 -26.54 7.78
C LEU A 400 11.48 -25.95 9.18
N ARG A 401 11.56 -26.80 10.22
CA ARG A 401 11.88 -26.34 11.58
C ARG A 401 13.31 -25.80 11.69
N VAL A 402 14.29 -26.43 11.04
CA VAL A 402 15.66 -25.89 10.96
C VAL A 402 15.64 -24.54 10.26
N LEU A 403 15.01 -24.46 9.08
CA LEU A 403 14.94 -23.21 8.31
C LEU A 403 14.14 -22.10 9.01
N ALA A 404 13.16 -22.44 9.83
CA ALA A 404 12.42 -21.46 10.62
C ALA A 404 13.25 -20.86 11.76
N GLN A 405 14.39 -21.49 12.11
CA GLN A 405 15.23 -21.10 13.25
C GLN A 405 16.46 -20.29 12.87
N VAL A 406 16.76 -20.18 11.58
CA VAL A 406 17.94 -19.43 11.11
C VAL A 406 17.68 -17.92 11.11
N ASP A 407 18.77 -17.14 11.16
CA ASP A 407 18.70 -15.70 10.92
C ASP A 407 18.06 -15.42 9.55
N ASP A 408 17.16 -14.44 9.53
CA ASP A 408 16.39 -14.06 8.35
C ASP A 408 15.65 -15.24 7.68
N ALA A 409 15.02 -16.08 8.52
CA ALA A 409 14.32 -17.30 8.11
C ALA A 409 13.40 -17.11 6.87
N PRO A 410 13.49 -17.99 5.86
CA PRO A 410 12.64 -17.91 4.66
C PRO A 410 11.20 -18.39 4.88
N VAL A 411 10.97 -19.11 5.97
CA VAL A 411 9.72 -19.77 6.32
C VAL A 411 9.28 -19.36 7.71
N ILE A 412 7.97 -19.26 7.90
CA ILE A 412 7.36 -19.01 9.21
C ILE A 412 6.32 -20.08 9.52
N ALA A 413 6.23 -20.43 10.79
CA ALA A 413 5.16 -21.24 11.35
C ALA A 413 4.21 -20.31 12.15
N ILE A 414 2.98 -20.13 11.67
CA ILE A 414 1.95 -19.37 12.40
C ILE A 414 0.93 -20.38 12.93
N GLY A 415 0.98 -20.65 14.23
CA GLY A 415 0.20 -21.73 14.84
C GLY A 415 0.55 -23.08 14.22
N LYS A 416 -0.34 -23.62 13.39
CA LYS A 416 -0.18 -24.90 12.68
C LYS A 416 -0.03 -24.72 11.17
N VAL A 417 0.27 -23.52 10.69
CA VAL A 417 0.41 -23.23 9.26
C VAL A 417 1.86 -22.99 8.90
N TRP A 418 2.34 -23.68 7.86
CA TRP A 418 3.60 -23.40 7.21
C TRP A 418 3.38 -22.49 6.01
N ARG A 419 4.19 -21.42 5.89
CA ARG A 419 4.18 -20.52 4.73
C ARG A 419 5.53 -19.82 4.53
N ALA A 420 5.77 -19.34 3.32
CA ALA A 420 6.92 -18.49 3.04
C ALA A 420 6.79 -17.11 3.72
N LYS A 421 7.91 -16.57 4.21
CA LYS A 421 8.03 -15.21 4.76
C LYS A 421 7.75 -14.15 3.68
N ALA A 422 8.32 -14.35 2.50
CA ALA A 422 8.16 -13.50 1.31
C ALA A 422 8.05 -14.39 0.05
N PRO A 423 6.84 -14.78 -0.38
CA PRO A 423 6.64 -15.77 -1.44
C PRO A 423 7.27 -15.39 -2.79
N LEU A 424 7.27 -14.10 -3.16
CA LEU A 424 7.86 -13.67 -4.42
C LEU A 424 9.38 -13.68 -4.41
N GLU A 425 9.99 -13.28 -3.29
CA GLU A 425 11.43 -13.45 -3.14
C GLU A 425 11.80 -14.93 -3.18
N LEU A 426 11.01 -15.80 -2.55
CA LEU A 426 11.28 -17.22 -2.57
C LEU A 426 11.26 -17.74 -4.01
N LEU A 427 10.28 -17.33 -4.82
CA LEU A 427 10.24 -17.64 -6.25
C LEU A 427 11.46 -17.08 -6.99
N ASP A 428 11.87 -15.82 -6.74
CA ASP A 428 13.07 -15.22 -7.33
C ASP A 428 14.34 -16.06 -7.08
N LEU A 429 14.44 -16.69 -5.91
CA LEU A 429 15.61 -17.47 -5.50
C LEU A 429 15.54 -18.96 -5.90
N TYR A 430 14.35 -19.51 -6.11
CA TYR A 430 14.12 -20.94 -6.37
C TYR A 430 13.57 -21.28 -7.75
N ALA A 431 13.15 -20.32 -8.56
CA ALA A 431 12.55 -20.60 -9.86
C ALA A 431 13.43 -21.54 -10.72
N ASP A 432 14.74 -21.29 -10.76
CA ASP A 432 15.71 -22.12 -11.51
C ASP A 432 16.07 -23.45 -10.81
N ARG A 433 15.62 -23.65 -9.55
CA ARG A 433 15.80 -24.90 -8.80
C ARG A 433 14.61 -25.84 -8.92
N ILE A 434 13.47 -25.34 -9.38
CA ILE A 434 12.26 -26.15 -9.57
C ILE A 434 12.47 -27.09 -10.76
N THR A 435 12.33 -28.39 -10.53
CA THR A 435 12.55 -29.41 -11.55
C THR A 435 11.27 -29.68 -12.37
N SER A 436 11.43 -30.25 -13.57
CA SER A 436 10.27 -30.71 -14.36
C SER A 436 9.42 -31.71 -13.58
N ALA A 437 10.05 -32.64 -12.86
CA ALA A 437 9.33 -33.68 -12.11
C ALA A 437 8.50 -33.10 -10.95
N GLU A 438 9.00 -32.08 -10.25
CA GLU A 438 8.22 -31.36 -9.24
C GLU A 438 7.04 -30.61 -9.87
N LEU A 439 7.24 -29.96 -11.02
CA LEU A 439 6.14 -29.31 -11.74
C LEU A 439 5.10 -30.33 -12.22
N ASP A 440 5.52 -31.47 -12.77
CA ASP A 440 4.62 -32.54 -13.22
C ASP A 440 3.74 -33.01 -12.03
N ARG A 441 4.36 -33.33 -10.89
CA ARG A 441 3.64 -33.71 -9.66
C ARG A 441 2.73 -32.60 -9.16
N PHE A 442 3.19 -31.35 -9.19
CA PHE A 442 2.38 -30.20 -8.79
C PHE A 442 1.11 -30.09 -9.65
N PHE A 443 1.21 -30.03 -10.97
CA PHE A 443 0.05 -29.90 -11.84
C PHE A 443 -0.92 -31.09 -11.71
N GLU A 444 -0.41 -32.31 -11.54
CA GLU A 444 -1.26 -33.47 -11.24
C GLU A 444 -2.01 -33.34 -9.91
N ILE A 445 -1.33 -32.87 -8.85
CA ILE A 445 -1.93 -32.62 -7.53
C ILE A 445 -3.03 -31.57 -7.67
N VAL A 446 -2.72 -30.41 -8.25
CA VAL A 446 -3.66 -29.31 -8.42
C VAL A 446 -4.88 -29.74 -9.23
N GLN A 447 -4.68 -30.48 -10.32
CA GLN A 447 -5.77 -31.02 -11.10
C GLN A 447 -6.62 -31.97 -10.25
N SER A 448 -5.99 -32.88 -9.48
CA SER A 448 -6.71 -33.87 -8.68
C SER A 448 -7.57 -33.26 -7.56
N ILE A 449 -7.16 -32.14 -6.98
CA ILE A 449 -7.94 -31.47 -5.92
C ILE A 449 -9.06 -30.59 -6.52
N LEU A 450 -8.78 -29.85 -7.59
CA LEU A 450 -9.76 -28.95 -8.21
C LEU A 450 -10.81 -29.69 -9.06
N ILE A 451 -10.49 -30.90 -9.53
CA ILE A 451 -11.44 -31.74 -10.28
C ILE A 451 -12.40 -32.52 -9.36
N GLN A 452 -12.21 -32.54 -8.05
CA GLN A 452 -13.18 -33.19 -7.17
C GLN A 452 -14.43 -32.31 -6.99
N PRO A 453 -15.65 -32.88 -7.08
CA PRO A 453 -16.87 -32.19 -6.69
C PRO A 453 -16.78 -31.72 -5.24
N ASP A 454 -17.32 -30.55 -4.93
CA ASP A 454 -17.41 -30.10 -3.54
C ASP A 454 -18.41 -30.98 -2.76
N PRO A 455 -18.00 -31.65 -1.66
CA PRO A 455 -18.89 -32.50 -0.86
C PRO A 455 -20.14 -31.79 -0.36
N MET A 456 -20.10 -30.46 -0.20
CA MET A 456 -21.27 -29.66 0.16
C MET A 456 -22.41 -29.79 -0.84
N LEU A 457 -22.12 -30.05 -2.12
CA LEU A 457 -23.13 -30.21 -3.18
C LEU A 457 -23.92 -31.52 -3.05
N GLU A 458 -23.48 -32.46 -2.21
CA GLU A 458 -24.26 -33.65 -1.84
C GLU A 458 -25.43 -33.32 -0.91
N LEU A 459 -25.45 -32.12 -0.31
CA LEU A 459 -26.56 -31.64 0.49
C LEU A 459 -27.60 -30.95 -0.39
N GLU A 460 -28.85 -31.02 0.06
CA GLU A 460 -29.95 -30.20 -0.46
C GLU A 460 -29.62 -28.70 -0.31
N PRO A 461 -30.04 -27.82 -1.24
CA PRO A 461 -29.68 -26.40 -1.27
C PRO A 461 -29.85 -25.66 0.08
N ASP A 462 -30.96 -25.91 0.79
CA ASP A 462 -31.32 -25.31 2.08
C ASP A 462 -30.38 -25.71 3.24
N LYS A 463 -29.61 -26.79 3.09
CA LYS A 463 -28.70 -27.34 4.10
C LYS A 463 -27.22 -27.03 3.84
N ARG A 464 -26.88 -26.52 2.65
CA ARG A 464 -25.49 -26.29 2.24
C ARG A 464 -24.74 -25.32 3.14
N TRP A 465 -25.40 -24.27 3.64
CA TRP A 465 -24.79 -23.32 4.59
C TRP A 465 -24.33 -23.99 5.90
N MET A 466 -24.87 -25.17 6.24
CA MET A 466 -24.47 -26.00 7.39
C MET A 466 -23.55 -27.16 7.03
N ALA A 467 -22.89 -27.16 5.86
CA ALA A 467 -22.10 -28.31 5.40
C ALA A 467 -21.06 -28.79 6.41
N GLN A 468 -20.43 -27.87 7.16
CA GLN A 468 -19.53 -28.19 8.26
C GLN A 468 -20.20 -29.01 9.37
N VAL A 469 -21.44 -28.69 9.73
CA VAL A 469 -22.22 -29.42 10.75
C VAL A 469 -22.56 -30.83 10.27
N TYR A 470 -22.86 -30.99 8.98
CA TYR A 470 -23.14 -32.29 8.36
C TYR A 470 -21.88 -33.08 7.99
N GLY A 471 -20.68 -32.56 8.26
CA GLY A 471 -19.41 -33.20 7.88
C GLY A 471 -19.18 -33.29 6.37
N LYS A 472 -19.92 -32.51 5.56
CA LYS A 472 -19.78 -32.43 4.10
C LYS A 472 -18.78 -31.36 3.72
N VAL A 473 -17.54 -31.55 4.16
CA VAL A 473 -16.42 -30.65 3.91
C VAL A 473 -15.32 -31.42 3.19
N ARG A 474 -14.48 -30.69 2.46
CA ARG A 474 -13.26 -31.27 1.88
C ARG A 474 -12.30 -31.71 2.99
N ASP A 475 -11.53 -32.77 2.71
CA ASP A 475 -10.51 -33.25 3.63
C ASP A 475 -9.33 -32.29 3.70
N GLU A 476 -8.94 -31.73 2.54
CA GLU A 476 -7.93 -30.69 2.41
C GLU A 476 -8.39 -29.36 3.04
N SER A 477 -7.43 -28.57 3.52
CA SER A 477 -7.73 -27.27 4.07
C SER A 477 -8.09 -26.24 2.99
N GLY A 478 -9.04 -25.34 3.28
CA GLY A 478 -9.34 -24.21 2.40
C GLY A 478 -8.11 -23.31 2.14
N LEU A 479 -7.23 -23.20 3.13
CA LEU A 479 -5.95 -22.48 3.00
C LEU A 479 -5.07 -23.06 1.87
N LEU A 480 -5.00 -24.39 1.75
CA LEU A 480 -4.21 -25.04 0.70
C LEU A 480 -4.79 -24.71 -0.69
N PHE A 481 -6.12 -24.75 -0.84
CA PHE A 481 -6.78 -24.37 -2.10
C PHE A 481 -6.47 -22.93 -2.51
N GLU A 482 -6.64 -21.99 -1.58
CA GLU A 482 -6.33 -20.57 -1.81
C GLU A 482 -4.86 -20.38 -2.20
N SER A 483 -3.95 -21.03 -1.47
CA SER A 483 -2.50 -20.89 -1.67
C SER A 483 -2.01 -21.51 -2.97
N VAL A 484 -2.59 -22.64 -3.38
CA VAL A 484 -2.31 -23.29 -4.67
C VAL A 484 -2.83 -22.44 -5.82
N CYS A 485 -4.05 -21.91 -5.72
CA CYS A 485 -4.60 -21.02 -6.75
C CYS A 485 -3.75 -19.76 -6.90
N ASP A 486 -3.31 -19.17 -5.79
CA ASP A 486 -2.40 -18.02 -5.77
C ASP A 486 -1.03 -18.37 -6.40
N ALA A 487 -0.48 -19.55 -6.11
CA ALA A 487 0.75 -20.04 -6.72
C ALA A 487 0.63 -20.25 -8.24
N LEU A 488 -0.52 -20.76 -8.74
CA LEU A 488 -0.77 -20.87 -10.17
C LEU A 488 -0.70 -19.52 -10.88
N VAL A 489 -1.31 -18.47 -10.28
CA VAL A 489 -1.27 -17.12 -10.85
C VAL A 489 0.17 -16.61 -10.90
N LYS A 490 0.92 -16.73 -9.79
CA LYS A 490 2.35 -16.32 -9.76
C LYS A 490 3.16 -17.02 -10.84
N LEU A 491 3.02 -18.33 -10.98
CA LEU A 491 3.74 -19.11 -11.99
C LEU A 491 3.35 -18.70 -13.41
N ALA A 492 2.07 -18.41 -13.66
CA ALA A 492 1.60 -17.98 -14.97
C ALA A 492 2.08 -16.57 -15.34
N VAL A 493 2.11 -15.65 -14.38
CA VAL A 493 2.47 -14.24 -14.61
C VAL A 493 3.98 -14.02 -14.60
N ARG A 494 4.69 -14.66 -13.66
CA ARG A 494 6.12 -14.44 -13.42
C ARG A 494 7.01 -15.54 -14.00
N GLY A 495 6.44 -16.68 -14.40
CA GLY A 495 7.23 -17.82 -14.87
C GLY A 495 8.15 -17.50 -16.05
N ALA A 496 7.74 -16.58 -16.94
CA ALA A 496 8.55 -16.12 -18.06
C ALA A 496 9.73 -15.22 -17.64
N ASP A 497 9.72 -14.67 -16.43
CA ASP A 497 10.85 -13.87 -15.92
C ASP A 497 12.05 -14.75 -15.55
N TYR A 498 11.85 -16.06 -15.42
CA TYR A 498 12.87 -17.01 -14.98
C TYR A 498 13.18 -18.04 -16.07
N PRO A 499 14.40 -18.06 -16.62
CA PRO A 499 14.76 -18.98 -17.69
C PRO A 499 14.47 -20.46 -17.38
N GLY A 500 14.70 -20.90 -16.13
CA GLY A 500 14.40 -22.27 -15.71
C GLY A 500 12.91 -22.62 -15.84
N LEU A 501 12.00 -21.73 -15.44
CA LEU A 501 10.56 -21.98 -15.56
C LEU A 501 10.02 -21.77 -16.98
N GLU A 502 10.58 -20.81 -17.72
CA GLU A 502 10.23 -20.55 -19.12
C GLU A 502 10.54 -21.78 -19.99
N THR A 503 11.73 -22.39 -19.82
CA THR A 503 12.12 -23.63 -20.55
C THR A 503 11.22 -24.82 -20.23
N LEU A 504 10.58 -24.82 -19.06
CA LEU A 504 9.62 -25.85 -18.65
C LEU A 504 8.18 -25.53 -19.12
N HIS A 505 7.99 -24.44 -19.87
CA HIS A 505 6.72 -23.99 -20.44
C HIS A 505 5.60 -23.87 -19.39
N VAL A 506 5.92 -23.27 -18.23
CA VAL A 506 5.00 -23.21 -17.08
C VAL A 506 3.68 -22.50 -17.42
N GLU A 507 3.71 -21.41 -18.19
CA GLU A 507 2.49 -20.70 -18.61
C GLU A 507 1.57 -21.60 -19.44
N ALA A 508 2.13 -22.39 -20.36
CA ALA A 508 1.37 -23.33 -21.18
C ALA A 508 0.80 -24.49 -20.35
N ARG A 509 1.51 -24.93 -19.30
CA ARG A 509 1.00 -25.93 -18.34
C ARG A 509 -0.19 -25.37 -17.55
N VAL A 510 -0.12 -24.13 -17.07
CA VAL A 510 -1.24 -23.46 -16.39
C VAL A 510 -2.45 -23.32 -17.31
N LYS A 511 -2.25 -22.89 -18.57
CA LYS A 511 -3.33 -22.82 -19.58
C LYS A 511 -4.02 -24.16 -19.78
N ARG A 512 -3.25 -25.26 -19.92
CA ARG A 512 -3.79 -26.62 -20.09
C ARG A 512 -4.57 -27.09 -18.86
N LEU A 513 -4.09 -26.80 -17.65
CA LEU A 513 -4.82 -27.10 -16.42
C LEU A 513 -6.18 -26.40 -16.41
N ILE A 514 -6.21 -25.08 -16.64
CA ILE A 514 -7.44 -24.28 -16.60
C ILE A 514 -8.41 -24.71 -17.71
N GLU A 515 -7.89 -25.02 -18.91
CA GLU A 515 -8.70 -25.58 -19.99
C GLU A 515 -9.33 -26.91 -19.56
N GLY A 516 -8.57 -27.83 -18.97
CA GLY A 516 -9.08 -29.11 -18.46
C GLY A 516 -10.08 -28.99 -17.31
N LEU A 517 -10.02 -27.90 -16.53
CA LEU A 517 -10.95 -27.65 -15.42
C LEU A 517 -12.29 -27.04 -15.89
N LEU A 518 -12.25 -26.14 -16.87
CA LEU A 518 -13.40 -25.29 -17.22
C LEU A 518 -14.02 -25.58 -18.59
N LEU A 519 -13.23 -26.03 -19.57
CA LEU A 519 -13.76 -26.31 -20.90
C LEU A 519 -14.72 -27.51 -20.84
N ASN A 520 -15.97 -27.29 -21.24
CA ASN A 520 -17.07 -28.27 -21.12
C ASN A 520 -17.41 -28.69 -19.69
N ALA A 521 -17.05 -27.89 -18.68
CA ALA A 521 -17.49 -28.07 -17.30
C ALA A 521 -19.01 -28.16 -17.19
N ASP A 522 -19.49 -29.11 -16.39
CA ASP A 522 -20.90 -29.24 -16.04
C ASP A 522 -21.29 -28.31 -14.87
N GLU A 523 -22.57 -28.31 -14.51
CA GLU A 523 -23.11 -27.47 -13.44
C GLU A 523 -22.40 -27.70 -12.09
N THR A 524 -22.09 -28.96 -11.78
CA THR A 524 -21.43 -29.35 -10.51
C THR A 524 -20.00 -28.82 -10.47
N ARG A 525 -19.27 -28.91 -11.59
CA ARG A 525 -17.92 -28.36 -11.72
C ARG A 525 -17.90 -26.85 -11.54
N TRP A 526 -18.83 -26.12 -12.16
CA TRP A 526 -18.91 -24.66 -12.00
C TRP A 526 -19.18 -24.27 -10.55
N LEU A 527 -20.12 -24.93 -9.87
CA LEU A 527 -20.39 -24.72 -8.45
C LEU A 527 -19.16 -25.04 -7.59
N SER A 528 -18.51 -26.18 -7.83
CA SER A 528 -17.35 -26.64 -7.06
C SER A 528 -16.12 -25.73 -7.20
N LEU A 529 -16.03 -24.96 -8.28
CA LEU A 529 -14.94 -24.02 -8.54
C LEU A 529 -15.31 -22.56 -8.25
N ALA A 530 -16.54 -22.28 -7.79
CA ALA A 530 -17.07 -20.93 -7.64
C ALA A 530 -16.10 -20.00 -6.88
N SER A 531 -15.63 -20.44 -5.70
CA SER A 531 -14.69 -19.71 -4.83
C SER A 531 -13.28 -19.50 -5.39
N HIS A 532 -12.99 -20.07 -6.56
CA HIS A 532 -11.66 -20.08 -7.18
C HIS A 532 -11.67 -19.50 -8.60
N LEU A 533 -12.81 -19.01 -9.10
CA LEU A 533 -12.90 -18.48 -10.47
C LEU A 533 -12.01 -17.25 -10.70
N ARG A 534 -11.88 -16.37 -9.70
CA ARG A 534 -11.03 -15.17 -9.79
C ARG A 534 -9.55 -15.48 -10.04
N PRO A 535 -8.85 -16.27 -9.20
CA PRO A 535 -7.46 -16.61 -9.49
C PRO A 535 -7.29 -17.43 -10.77
N LEU A 536 -8.24 -18.31 -11.13
CA LEU A 536 -8.17 -19.05 -12.40
C LEU A 536 -8.28 -18.11 -13.62
N ALA A 537 -9.15 -17.10 -13.55
CA ALA A 537 -9.28 -16.09 -14.58
C ALA A 537 -7.99 -15.27 -14.73
N GLU A 538 -7.42 -14.81 -13.61
CA GLU A 538 -6.17 -14.04 -13.64
C GLU A 538 -4.99 -14.89 -14.17
N ALA A 539 -4.92 -16.18 -13.81
CA ALA A 539 -3.87 -17.08 -14.26
C ALA A 539 -3.86 -17.26 -15.80
N ALA A 540 -5.02 -17.52 -16.41
CA ALA A 540 -5.13 -17.65 -17.88
C ALA A 540 -6.38 -16.95 -18.45
N PRO A 541 -6.35 -15.62 -18.63
CA PRO A 541 -7.52 -14.82 -19.03
C PRO A 541 -8.20 -15.30 -20.30
N ASP A 542 -7.42 -15.59 -21.35
CA ASP A 542 -7.96 -16.04 -22.63
C ASP A 542 -8.70 -17.38 -22.51
N THR A 543 -8.04 -18.36 -21.88
CA THR A 543 -8.58 -19.71 -21.71
C THR A 543 -9.82 -19.69 -20.84
N PHE A 544 -9.81 -18.89 -19.77
CA PHE A 544 -10.98 -18.69 -18.91
C PHE A 544 -12.16 -18.11 -19.68
N LEU A 545 -11.96 -17.00 -20.41
CA LEU A 545 -13.01 -16.39 -21.21
C LEU A 545 -13.53 -17.32 -22.31
N ARG A 546 -12.65 -18.09 -22.98
CA ARG A 546 -13.06 -19.09 -23.98
C ARG A 546 -13.96 -20.16 -23.36
N ALA A 547 -13.61 -20.69 -22.20
CA ALA A 547 -14.41 -21.70 -21.51
C ALA A 547 -15.76 -21.15 -21.05
N LEU A 548 -15.79 -19.91 -20.54
CA LEU A 548 -17.01 -19.22 -20.12
C LEU A 548 -17.95 -18.94 -21.30
N GLU A 549 -17.41 -18.39 -22.40
CA GLU A 549 -18.14 -18.15 -23.64
C GLU A 549 -18.72 -19.45 -24.23
N ALA A 550 -17.91 -20.53 -24.23
CA ALA A 550 -18.36 -21.84 -24.66
C ALA A 550 -19.47 -22.39 -23.76
N SER A 551 -19.37 -22.22 -22.43
CA SER A 551 -20.44 -22.61 -21.52
C SER A 551 -21.72 -21.84 -21.78
N LEU A 552 -21.66 -20.52 -22.01
CA LEU A 552 -22.83 -19.68 -22.29
C LEU A 552 -23.46 -19.95 -23.66
N ALA A 553 -22.69 -20.45 -24.62
CA ALA A 553 -23.17 -20.77 -25.97
C ALA A 553 -23.92 -22.10 -26.04
N ARG A 554 -23.77 -22.98 -25.04
CA ARG A 554 -24.52 -24.24 -24.96
C ARG A 554 -25.98 -23.98 -24.61
N SER A 555 -26.87 -24.84 -25.09
CA SER A 555 -28.31 -24.73 -24.82
C SER A 555 -28.68 -24.89 -23.34
N ASP A 556 -27.92 -25.66 -22.58
CA ASP A 556 -28.08 -25.87 -21.14
C ASP A 556 -27.34 -24.82 -20.28
N ALA A 557 -26.46 -24.02 -20.89
CA ALA A 557 -25.67 -22.98 -20.26
C ALA A 557 -25.20 -23.26 -18.82
N PRO A 558 -24.36 -24.30 -18.56
CA PRO A 558 -24.10 -24.81 -17.21
C PRO A 558 -23.60 -23.78 -16.19
N VAL A 559 -22.82 -22.78 -16.62
CA VAL A 559 -22.36 -21.67 -15.77
C VAL A 559 -23.50 -20.86 -15.15
N MET A 560 -24.69 -20.83 -15.78
CA MET A 560 -25.86 -20.14 -15.24
C MET A 560 -26.38 -20.80 -13.96
N ARG A 561 -25.94 -22.02 -13.63
CA ARG A 561 -26.22 -22.66 -12.34
C ARG A 561 -25.75 -21.81 -11.17
N LEU A 562 -24.65 -21.07 -11.30
CA LEU A 562 -24.14 -20.17 -10.24
C LEU A 562 -25.20 -19.13 -9.82
N PHE A 563 -25.98 -18.63 -10.79
CA PHE A 563 -27.05 -17.68 -10.55
C PHE A 563 -28.29 -18.38 -9.98
N ALA A 564 -28.71 -19.49 -10.58
CA ALA A 564 -29.89 -20.23 -10.15
C ALA A 564 -29.77 -20.73 -8.70
N GLU A 565 -28.59 -21.20 -8.31
CA GLU A 565 -28.30 -21.68 -6.95
C GLU A 565 -28.35 -20.56 -5.90
N SER A 566 -28.00 -19.33 -6.30
CA SER A 566 -27.95 -18.20 -5.36
C SER A 566 -29.34 -17.68 -4.97
N VAL A 567 -30.36 -17.90 -5.81
CA VAL A 567 -31.71 -17.31 -5.69
C VAL A 567 -32.71 -18.27 -5.02
N SER A 568 -32.28 -19.40 -4.45
CA SER A 568 -33.21 -20.36 -3.84
C SER A 568 -33.95 -19.73 -2.64
N ASP A 569 -35.29 -19.63 -2.74
CA ASP A 569 -36.21 -19.06 -1.73
C ASP A 569 -36.22 -19.81 -0.37
N GLU A 570 -35.46 -20.89 -0.25
CA GLU A 570 -35.52 -21.85 0.87
C GLU A 570 -34.46 -21.61 1.96
N ASN A 571 -33.79 -20.45 1.99
CA ASN A 571 -32.89 -20.10 3.09
C ASN A 571 -33.60 -19.20 4.14
N PRO A 572 -33.95 -19.72 5.34
CA PRO A 572 -34.73 -19.00 6.35
C PRO A 572 -34.05 -17.75 6.94
N LEU A 573 -32.75 -17.58 6.72
CA LEU A 573 -31.94 -16.53 7.34
C LEU A 573 -31.46 -15.45 6.36
N ASN A 574 -31.79 -15.55 5.07
CA ASN A 574 -31.26 -14.67 4.03
C ASN A 574 -29.70 -14.62 3.99
N THR A 575 -29.05 -15.68 4.48
CA THR A 575 -27.58 -15.84 4.58
C THR A 575 -26.98 -16.54 3.35
N GLY A 576 -27.61 -16.41 2.19
CA GLY A 576 -27.26 -17.18 0.98
C GLY A 576 -25.80 -16.98 0.54
N ILE A 577 -25.13 -18.10 0.22
CA ILE A 577 -23.85 -18.08 -0.49
C ILE A 577 -24.11 -17.55 -1.90
N TRP A 578 -23.47 -16.45 -2.28
CA TRP A 578 -23.59 -15.89 -3.62
C TRP A 578 -22.57 -16.51 -4.57
N TRP A 579 -22.89 -17.69 -5.08
CA TRP A 579 -22.00 -18.52 -5.91
C TRP A 579 -21.46 -17.82 -7.16
N TYR A 580 -22.18 -16.84 -7.70
CA TYR A 580 -21.74 -16.10 -8.89
C TYR A 580 -20.81 -14.91 -8.57
N SER A 581 -20.59 -14.55 -7.30
CA SER A 581 -19.83 -13.34 -6.94
C SER A 581 -18.39 -13.39 -7.44
N ASP A 582 -17.72 -14.51 -7.26
CA ASP A 582 -16.34 -14.69 -7.73
C ASP A 582 -16.24 -14.72 -9.27
N LEU A 583 -17.30 -15.10 -9.98
CA LEU A 583 -17.37 -14.97 -11.44
C LEU A 583 -17.43 -13.49 -11.85
N LEU A 584 -18.21 -12.68 -11.15
CA LEU A 584 -18.25 -11.23 -11.41
C LEU A 584 -16.92 -10.57 -11.09
N TRP A 585 -16.32 -10.89 -9.94
CA TRP A 585 -15.00 -10.37 -9.58
C TRP A 585 -13.90 -10.83 -10.53
N ALA A 586 -13.99 -12.06 -11.06
CA ALA A 586 -13.11 -12.54 -12.12
C ALA A 586 -13.22 -11.66 -13.37
N LEU A 587 -14.44 -11.39 -13.83
CA LEU A 587 -14.69 -10.56 -15.01
C LEU A 587 -14.24 -9.11 -14.79
N GLU A 588 -14.51 -8.53 -13.63
CA GLU A 588 -14.02 -7.20 -13.22
C GLU A 588 -12.49 -7.14 -13.23
N THR A 589 -11.82 -8.16 -12.68
CA THR A 589 -10.35 -8.27 -12.70
C THR A 589 -9.81 -8.28 -14.13
N LEU A 590 -10.45 -9.01 -15.05
CA LEU A 590 -10.02 -9.05 -16.46
C LEU A 590 -10.32 -7.75 -17.21
N ALA A 591 -11.37 -7.02 -16.83
CA ALA A 591 -11.81 -5.79 -17.50
C ALA A 591 -10.82 -4.63 -17.35
N TRP A 592 -9.91 -4.70 -16.37
CA TRP A 592 -8.81 -3.74 -16.23
C TRP A 592 -7.95 -3.65 -17.48
N SER A 593 -7.74 -4.76 -18.19
CA SER A 593 -6.98 -4.81 -19.45
C SER A 593 -7.89 -4.47 -20.65
N PRO A 594 -7.57 -3.45 -21.48
CA PRO A 594 -8.40 -3.08 -22.64
C PRO A 594 -8.51 -4.21 -23.67
N ARG A 595 -7.53 -5.12 -23.67
CA ARG A 595 -7.49 -6.34 -24.49
C ARG A 595 -8.70 -7.24 -24.25
N TRP A 596 -9.23 -7.29 -23.04
CA TRP A 596 -10.33 -8.17 -22.66
C TRP A 596 -11.68 -7.48 -22.53
N LEU A 597 -11.69 -6.14 -22.51
CA LEU A 597 -12.87 -5.33 -22.23
C LEU A 597 -14.09 -5.72 -23.06
N LEU A 598 -13.95 -5.88 -24.39
CA LEU A 598 -15.07 -6.24 -25.26
C LEU A 598 -15.67 -7.60 -24.89
N ARG A 599 -14.82 -8.61 -24.70
CA ARG A 599 -15.27 -9.98 -24.37
C ARG A 599 -15.95 -10.02 -23.01
N VAL A 600 -15.35 -9.36 -22.01
CA VAL A 600 -15.93 -9.23 -20.67
C VAL A 600 -17.28 -8.52 -20.73
N ALA A 601 -17.38 -7.40 -21.44
CA ALA A 601 -18.62 -6.64 -21.55
C ALA A 601 -19.74 -7.49 -22.19
N LEU A 602 -19.46 -8.21 -23.28
CA LEU A 602 -20.41 -9.11 -23.92
C LEU A 602 -20.86 -10.25 -23.00
N VAL A 603 -19.93 -10.81 -22.21
CA VAL A 603 -20.26 -11.83 -21.21
C VAL A 603 -21.15 -11.26 -20.12
N LEU A 604 -20.80 -10.12 -19.51
CA LEU A 604 -21.62 -9.45 -18.49
C LEU A 604 -23.02 -9.10 -19.00
N THR A 605 -23.13 -8.70 -20.27
CA THR A 605 -24.41 -8.46 -20.92
C THR A 605 -25.24 -9.75 -21.00
N ARG A 606 -24.66 -10.87 -21.44
CA ARG A 606 -25.38 -12.16 -21.44
C ARG A 606 -25.78 -12.62 -20.04
N LEU A 607 -24.90 -12.47 -19.06
CA LEU A 607 -25.18 -12.81 -17.66
C LEU A 607 -26.27 -11.93 -17.05
N SER A 608 -26.42 -10.69 -17.50
CA SER A 608 -27.49 -9.77 -17.04
C SER A 608 -28.90 -10.25 -17.35
N ARG A 609 -29.06 -11.29 -18.19
CA ARG A 609 -30.34 -11.96 -18.44
C ARG A 609 -30.79 -12.84 -17.25
N ALA A 610 -29.91 -13.13 -16.31
CA ALA A 610 -30.27 -13.84 -15.08
C ALA A 610 -31.31 -13.04 -14.27
N LYS A 611 -32.39 -13.71 -13.87
CA LYS A 611 -33.40 -13.12 -12.97
C LYS A 611 -32.85 -13.12 -11.55
N LEU A 612 -32.46 -11.95 -11.08
CA LEU A 612 -31.97 -11.71 -9.73
C LEU A 612 -32.90 -10.73 -9.00
N PRO A 613 -33.06 -10.85 -7.67
CA PRO A 613 -33.82 -9.88 -6.87
C PRO A 613 -33.33 -8.44 -7.07
N ASP A 614 -34.25 -7.49 -7.18
CA ASP A 614 -33.91 -6.10 -7.52
C ASP A 614 -33.16 -5.35 -6.42
N ASN A 615 -33.29 -5.80 -5.16
CA ASN A 615 -32.60 -5.23 -4.01
C ASN A 615 -31.13 -5.69 -3.87
N TRP A 616 -30.63 -6.55 -4.76
CA TRP A 616 -29.25 -7.03 -4.70
C TRP A 616 -28.28 -6.08 -5.40
N GLY A 617 -27.24 -5.65 -4.67
CA GLY A 617 -26.23 -4.73 -5.19
C GLY A 617 -25.26 -5.37 -6.19
N ASN A 618 -24.85 -6.62 -5.96
CA ASN A 618 -23.87 -7.33 -6.81
C ASN A 618 -24.57 -8.01 -8.00
N ARG A 619 -24.81 -7.27 -9.09
CA ARG A 619 -25.47 -7.76 -10.32
C ARG A 619 -24.55 -7.58 -11.54
N PRO A 620 -24.63 -8.45 -12.58
CA PRO A 620 -23.78 -8.32 -13.76
C PRO A 620 -23.86 -6.94 -14.45
N ILE A 621 -25.06 -6.35 -14.50
CA ILE A 621 -25.26 -5.00 -15.06
C ILE A 621 -24.56 -3.91 -14.24
N ARG A 622 -24.37 -4.10 -12.92
CA ARG A 622 -23.65 -3.14 -12.07
C ARG A 622 -22.14 -3.17 -12.33
N SER A 623 -21.56 -4.37 -12.51
CA SER A 623 -20.18 -4.50 -12.98
C SER A 623 -20.02 -3.85 -14.35
N LEU A 624 -20.97 -4.06 -15.27
CA LEU A 624 -20.97 -3.44 -16.61
C LEU A 624 -21.00 -1.90 -16.53
N VAL A 625 -21.88 -1.32 -15.70
CA VAL A 625 -21.92 0.13 -15.45
C VAL A 625 -20.58 0.64 -14.92
N GLY A 626 -19.92 -0.10 -14.02
CA GLY A 626 -18.60 0.25 -13.50
C GLY A 626 -17.52 0.42 -14.59
N LEU A 627 -17.58 -0.37 -15.68
CA LEU A 627 -16.62 -0.27 -16.78
C LEU A 627 -16.80 1.01 -17.61
N PHE A 628 -18.04 1.47 -17.75
CA PHE A 628 -18.39 2.61 -18.63
C PHE A 628 -18.63 3.91 -17.87
N ARG A 629 -18.59 3.90 -16.53
CA ARG A 629 -18.80 5.09 -15.71
C ARG A 629 -17.86 6.23 -16.14
N SER A 630 -18.43 7.42 -16.31
CA SER A 630 -17.71 8.57 -16.89
C SER A 630 -16.63 9.12 -15.95
N TRP A 631 -16.98 9.32 -14.67
CA TRP A 631 -16.13 9.96 -13.66
C TRP A 631 -15.18 9.00 -12.93
N TRP A 632 -15.41 7.69 -13.01
CA TRP A 632 -14.54 6.68 -12.41
C TRP A 632 -14.68 5.32 -13.12
N PRO A 633 -14.13 5.20 -14.35
CA PRO A 633 -14.11 3.94 -15.06
C PRO A 633 -13.22 2.92 -14.36
N GLN A 634 -13.72 1.70 -14.26
CA GLN A 634 -13.01 0.59 -13.65
C GLN A 634 -12.29 -0.26 -14.71
N THR A 635 -11.50 0.43 -15.54
CA THR A 635 -10.69 -0.14 -16.62
C THR A 635 -9.61 0.86 -17.02
N THR A 636 -8.48 0.39 -17.55
CA THR A 636 -7.45 1.26 -18.15
C THR A 636 -7.76 1.66 -19.59
N ALA A 637 -8.90 1.22 -20.14
CA ALA A 637 -9.31 1.56 -21.50
C ALA A 637 -9.64 3.05 -21.63
N ASN A 638 -9.10 3.67 -22.68
CA ASN A 638 -9.35 5.09 -22.96
C ASN A 638 -10.79 5.32 -23.44
N LEU A 639 -11.18 6.59 -23.56
CA LEU A 639 -12.52 6.98 -23.97
C LEU A 639 -12.97 6.32 -25.29
N ASP A 640 -12.13 6.39 -26.33
CA ASP A 640 -12.48 5.85 -27.66
C ASP A 640 -12.67 4.33 -27.64
N GLN A 641 -11.82 3.61 -26.89
CA GLN A 641 -11.96 2.17 -26.70
C GLN A 641 -13.28 1.83 -25.99
N ARG A 642 -13.64 2.55 -24.93
CA ARG A 642 -14.91 2.35 -24.22
C ARG A 642 -16.11 2.62 -25.13
N ILE A 643 -16.08 3.70 -25.92
CA ILE A 643 -17.13 4.02 -26.89
C ILE A 643 -17.26 2.92 -27.94
N ALA A 644 -16.15 2.42 -28.49
CA ALA A 644 -16.17 1.35 -29.48
C ALA A 644 -16.77 0.05 -28.92
N VAL A 645 -16.52 -0.26 -27.64
CA VAL A 645 -17.15 -1.41 -26.98
C VAL A 645 -18.66 -1.19 -26.81
N LEU A 646 -19.10 0.01 -26.39
CA LEU A 646 -20.53 0.33 -26.33
C LEU A 646 -21.22 0.13 -27.67
N ASP A 647 -20.63 0.60 -28.77
CA ASP A 647 -21.19 0.44 -30.12
C ASP A 647 -21.37 -1.03 -30.49
N ARG A 648 -20.44 -1.90 -30.06
CA ARG A 648 -20.57 -3.34 -30.24
C ARG A 648 -21.70 -3.93 -29.39
N LEU A 649 -21.84 -3.52 -28.12
CA LEU A 649 -22.93 -3.96 -27.26
C LEU A 649 -24.30 -3.58 -27.83
N ILE A 650 -24.44 -2.34 -28.32
CA ILE A 650 -25.68 -1.85 -28.94
C ILE A 650 -26.06 -2.70 -30.15
N ALA A 651 -25.08 -3.05 -30.99
CA ALA A 651 -25.33 -3.87 -32.18
C ALA A 651 -25.69 -5.32 -31.85
N SER A 652 -25.14 -5.90 -30.77
CA SER A 652 -25.37 -7.31 -30.42
C SER A 652 -26.52 -7.55 -29.45
N GLU A 653 -26.76 -6.63 -28.52
CA GLU A 653 -27.58 -6.82 -27.31
C GLU A 653 -28.34 -5.52 -26.96
N PRO A 654 -29.25 -5.05 -27.83
CA PRO A 654 -29.77 -3.68 -27.79
C PRO A 654 -30.57 -3.34 -26.53
N ASP A 655 -31.32 -4.28 -25.94
CA ASP A 655 -32.14 -3.96 -24.75
C ASP A 655 -31.28 -3.72 -23.52
N ILE A 656 -30.30 -4.60 -23.27
CA ILE A 656 -29.37 -4.46 -22.14
C ILE A 656 -28.42 -3.29 -22.35
N ALA A 657 -28.00 -3.04 -23.60
CA ALA A 657 -27.23 -1.85 -23.93
C ALA A 657 -28.03 -0.57 -23.66
N PHE A 658 -29.33 -0.55 -23.93
CA PHE A 658 -30.19 0.57 -23.57
C PHE A 658 -30.26 0.76 -22.05
N ASP A 659 -30.42 -0.33 -21.29
CA ASP A 659 -30.40 -0.27 -19.82
C ASP A 659 -29.07 0.24 -19.25
N LEU A 660 -27.95 -0.14 -19.86
CA LEU A 660 -26.63 0.38 -19.51
C LEU A 660 -26.56 1.89 -19.78
N LEU A 661 -26.95 2.34 -20.97
CA LEU A 661 -26.93 3.76 -21.33
C LEU A 661 -27.82 4.59 -20.40
N ASP A 662 -28.99 4.05 -20.07
CA ASP A 662 -29.89 4.63 -19.09
C ASP A 662 -29.21 4.75 -17.71
N ALA A 663 -28.59 3.68 -17.21
CA ALA A 663 -27.89 3.71 -15.93
C ALA A 663 -26.69 4.69 -15.90
N LEU A 664 -26.03 4.93 -17.04
CA LEU A 664 -24.93 5.90 -17.15
C LEU A 664 -25.41 7.35 -17.10
N LEU A 665 -26.64 7.62 -17.53
CA LEU A 665 -27.27 8.95 -17.50
C LEU A 665 -28.18 9.08 -16.27
N HIS A 666 -27.62 9.28 -15.08
CA HIS A 666 -28.38 9.44 -13.84
C HIS A 666 -28.56 10.93 -13.46
N ARG A 667 -29.67 11.26 -12.77
CA ARG A 667 -29.96 12.62 -12.26
C ARG A 667 -29.35 12.88 -10.88
N ASP A 668 -29.31 11.86 -10.03
CA ASP A 668 -28.94 11.99 -8.62
C ASP A 668 -27.44 11.82 -8.38
N GLN A 669 -27.02 12.01 -7.12
CA GLN A 669 -25.69 11.64 -6.68
C GLN A 669 -25.44 10.15 -6.93
N ASP A 670 -24.38 9.86 -7.66
CA ASP A 670 -24.00 8.51 -8.01
C ASP A 670 -22.84 8.04 -7.14
N ILE A 671 -23.01 6.83 -6.59
CA ILE A 671 -22.06 6.21 -5.67
C ILE A 671 -21.56 4.94 -6.33
N ALA A 672 -20.25 4.75 -6.29
CA ALA A 672 -19.60 3.55 -6.78
C ALA A 672 -18.68 2.98 -5.71
N SER A 673 -18.52 1.66 -5.75
CA SER A 673 -17.51 0.93 -4.96
C SER A 673 -16.41 0.45 -5.90
N PRO A 674 -15.16 0.32 -5.42
CA PRO A 674 -14.07 -0.23 -6.23
C PRO A 674 -14.40 -1.67 -6.64
N SER A 675 -14.15 -1.98 -7.90
CA SER A 675 -14.25 -3.31 -8.49
C SER A 675 -13.03 -4.15 -8.11
N SER A 676 -13.15 -5.45 -8.35
CA SER A 676 -12.04 -6.37 -8.16
C SER A 676 -10.87 -6.07 -9.11
N SER A 677 -9.68 -5.78 -8.56
CA SER A 677 -8.44 -5.57 -9.34
C SER A 677 -7.56 -6.83 -9.41
N PRO A 678 -6.63 -6.93 -10.39
CA PRO A 678 -5.63 -7.98 -10.42
C PRO A 678 -4.74 -7.95 -9.16
N ASN A 679 -4.28 -9.12 -8.72
CA ASN A 679 -3.34 -9.24 -7.59
C ASN A 679 -1.88 -9.33 -8.06
N TRP A 680 -1.66 -9.88 -9.26
CA TRP A 680 -0.36 -10.26 -9.79
C TRP A 680 -0.05 -9.66 -11.16
N ARG A 681 -1.06 -9.53 -12.04
CA ARG A 681 -0.88 -8.87 -13.34
C ARG A 681 -0.83 -7.36 -13.17
N ASP A 682 0.00 -6.70 -13.96
CA ASP A 682 0.10 -5.23 -14.01
C ASP A 682 -1.00 -4.61 -14.92
N ASP A 683 -2.16 -5.26 -15.10
CA ASP A 683 -3.23 -4.84 -16.02
C ASP A 683 -3.98 -3.57 -15.54
N ASP A 684 -3.91 -3.25 -14.25
CA ASP A 684 -4.48 -2.03 -13.64
C ASP A 684 -3.44 -0.91 -13.42
N ALA A 685 -2.19 -1.14 -13.84
CA ALA A 685 -1.11 -0.17 -13.68
C ALA A 685 -1.40 1.13 -14.48
N GLY A 686 -1.04 2.28 -13.90
CA GLY A 686 -1.26 3.60 -14.51
C GLY A 686 -2.67 4.19 -14.33
N ASN A 687 -3.60 3.50 -13.68
CA ASN A 687 -4.98 3.97 -13.46
C ASN A 687 -5.13 5.05 -12.35
N ALA A 688 -4.04 5.51 -11.74
CA ALA A 688 -4.11 6.48 -10.63
C ALA A 688 -4.64 7.87 -11.08
N ALA A 689 -4.67 8.16 -12.38
CA ALA A 689 -5.20 9.42 -12.90
C ALA A 689 -6.73 9.39 -12.97
N ARG A 690 -7.39 10.30 -12.26
CA ARG A 690 -8.82 10.56 -12.48
C ARG A 690 -9.05 10.98 -13.93
N PRO A 691 -10.14 10.54 -14.59
CA PRO A 691 -10.47 10.97 -15.94
C PRO A 691 -10.50 12.49 -16.05
N THR A 692 -10.06 13.01 -17.19
CA THR A 692 -10.14 14.45 -17.46
C THR A 692 -11.60 14.89 -17.61
N GLY A 693 -11.90 16.16 -17.37
CA GLY A 693 -13.25 16.69 -17.62
C GLY A 693 -13.73 16.40 -19.05
N ALA A 694 -12.84 16.50 -20.05
CA ALA A 694 -13.14 16.18 -21.44
C ALA A 694 -13.56 14.71 -21.64
N GLU A 695 -12.92 13.76 -20.95
CA GLU A 695 -13.29 12.34 -21.00
C GLU A 695 -14.64 12.08 -20.31
N ILE A 696 -14.89 12.72 -19.17
CA ILE A 696 -16.16 12.60 -18.44
C ILE A 696 -17.30 13.08 -19.34
N TYR A 697 -17.21 14.29 -19.88
CA TYR A 697 -18.24 14.85 -20.76
C TYR A 697 -18.35 14.08 -22.07
N GLY A 698 -17.23 13.66 -22.66
CA GLY A 698 -17.20 12.86 -23.88
C GLY A 698 -17.95 11.54 -23.75
N MET A 699 -17.80 10.86 -22.61
CA MET A 699 -18.52 9.61 -22.33
C MET A 699 -20.02 9.83 -22.17
N LEU A 700 -20.44 10.87 -21.45
CA LEU A 700 -21.86 11.21 -21.25
C LEU A 700 -22.53 11.62 -22.56
N ILE A 701 -21.84 12.43 -23.37
CA ILE A 701 -22.26 12.81 -24.73
C ILE A 701 -22.45 11.57 -25.59
N ALA A 702 -21.46 10.69 -25.62
CA ALA A 702 -21.51 9.47 -26.39
C ALA A 702 -22.68 8.57 -25.97
N ALA A 703 -22.93 8.44 -24.66
CA ALA A 703 -24.04 7.66 -24.13
C ALA A 703 -25.41 8.27 -24.51
N ALA A 704 -25.57 9.59 -24.36
CA ALA A 704 -26.80 10.29 -24.70
C ALA A 704 -27.14 10.20 -26.19
N ASP A 705 -26.15 10.41 -27.08
CA ASP A 705 -26.38 10.33 -28.53
C ASP A 705 -26.81 8.92 -28.97
N ARG A 706 -26.22 7.88 -28.37
CA ARG A 706 -26.58 6.47 -28.62
C ARG A 706 -27.96 6.13 -28.08
N MET A 707 -28.28 6.55 -26.85
CA MET A 707 -29.57 6.28 -26.23
C MET A 707 -30.71 6.94 -27.04
N ILE A 708 -30.49 8.17 -27.52
CA ILE A 708 -31.42 8.87 -28.43
C ILE A 708 -31.59 8.09 -29.74
N GLY A 709 -30.49 7.68 -30.38
CA GLY A 709 -30.56 6.88 -31.61
C GLY A 709 -31.31 5.56 -31.44
N MET A 710 -31.26 4.95 -30.26
CA MET A 710 -31.96 3.70 -29.94
C MET A 710 -33.44 3.88 -29.57
N ALA A 711 -33.88 5.11 -29.30
CA ALA A 711 -35.25 5.40 -28.85
C ALA A 711 -36.21 5.73 -30.00
N GLU A 712 -35.70 5.89 -31.23
CA GLU A 712 -36.52 6.19 -32.40
C GLU A 712 -37.64 5.15 -32.59
N GLY A 713 -38.90 5.62 -32.66
CA GLY A 713 -40.08 4.78 -32.80
C GLY A 713 -40.47 3.95 -31.56
N ASN A 714 -39.80 4.11 -30.41
CA ASN A 714 -40.09 3.34 -29.19
C ASN A 714 -40.50 4.25 -28.03
N ALA A 715 -41.81 4.32 -27.75
CA ALA A 715 -42.36 5.18 -26.71
C ALA A 715 -41.80 4.89 -25.30
N ALA A 716 -41.57 3.63 -24.94
CA ALA A 716 -41.04 3.28 -23.62
C ALA A 716 -39.61 3.79 -23.41
N ARG A 717 -38.76 3.73 -24.45
CA ARG A 717 -37.40 4.28 -24.44
C ARG A 717 -37.41 5.81 -24.41
N LEU A 718 -38.32 6.44 -25.16
CA LEU A 718 -38.50 7.89 -25.15
C LEU A 718 -38.97 8.41 -23.78
N VAL A 719 -39.85 7.69 -23.08
CA VAL A 719 -40.24 8.02 -21.70
C VAL A 719 -39.02 8.08 -20.77
N ARG A 720 -38.13 7.07 -20.83
CA ARG A 720 -36.89 7.06 -20.02
C ARG A 720 -35.92 8.20 -20.36
N LEU A 721 -35.88 8.63 -21.63
CA LEU A 721 -35.10 9.81 -22.05
C LEU A 721 -35.73 11.12 -21.57
N LEU A 722 -37.05 11.23 -21.60
CA LEU A 722 -37.78 12.40 -21.12
C LEU A 722 -37.59 12.61 -19.63
N ASP A 723 -37.50 11.55 -18.84
CA ASP A 723 -37.13 11.64 -17.42
C ASP A 723 -35.79 12.37 -17.21
N LYS A 724 -34.92 12.34 -18.22
CA LYS A 724 -33.55 12.87 -18.19
C LYS A 724 -33.37 14.15 -18.99
N LEU A 725 -34.48 14.81 -19.32
CA LEU A 725 -34.49 15.97 -20.23
C LEU A 725 -33.47 17.05 -19.85
N THR A 726 -33.30 17.32 -18.55
CA THR A 726 -32.37 18.36 -18.04
C THR A 726 -30.91 18.03 -18.23
N LEU A 727 -30.57 16.74 -18.38
CA LEU A 727 -29.21 16.28 -18.64
C LEU A 727 -28.85 16.40 -20.13
N LEU A 728 -29.85 16.61 -20.98
CA LEU A 728 -29.69 16.73 -22.42
C LEU A 728 -29.54 18.22 -22.76
N GLY A 729 -28.36 18.63 -23.24
CA GLY A 729 -28.20 19.97 -23.81
C GLY A 729 -29.14 20.21 -24.99
N ASP A 730 -29.40 21.49 -25.33
CA ASP A 730 -30.44 21.92 -26.28
C ASP A 730 -30.49 21.10 -27.58
N ALA A 731 -29.35 20.84 -28.22
CA ALA A 731 -29.30 20.10 -29.48
C ALA A 731 -29.86 18.66 -29.38
N ARG A 732 -29.74 18.01 -28.21
CA ARG A 732 -30.26 16.66 -27.96
C ARG A 732 -31.73 16.71 -27.53
N ALA A 733 -32.10 17.67 -26.70
CA ALA A 733 -33.49 17.95 -26.37
C ALA A 733 -34.31 18.21 -27.64
N ASP A 734 -33.75 18.94 -28.60
CA ASP A 734 -34.39 19.22 -29.88
C ASP A 734 -34.63 17.97 -30.73
N LYS A 735 -33.66 17.03 -30.75
CA LYS A 735 -33.82 15.73 -31.42
C LYS A 735 -34.89 14.88 -30.73
N LEU A 736 -34.86 14.82 -29.40
CA LEU A 736 -35.85 14.09 -28.60
C LEU A 736 -37.25 14.63 -28.87
N ALA A 737 -37.43 15.95 -28.90
CA ALA A 737 -38.70 16.60 -29.21
C ALA A 737 -39.23 16.23 -30.61
N VAL A 738 -38.36 16.10 -31.62
CA VAL A 738 -38.76 15.64 -32.96
C VAL A 738 -39.23 14.18 -32.92
N MET A 739 -38.53 13.30 -32.21
CA MET A 739 -38.91 11.88 -32.08
C MET A 739 -40.25 11.72 -31.32
N VAL A 740 -40.46 12.52 -30.28
CA VAL A 740 -41.72 12.55 -29.53
C VAL A 740 -42.86 13.10 -30.39
N PHE A 741 -42.61 14.14 -31.20
CA PHE A 741 -43.62 14.71 -32.11
C PHE A 741 -44.15 13.68 -33.12
N ALA A 742 -43.36 12.69 -33.53
CA ALA A 742 -43.81 11.64 -34.43
C ALA A 742 -45.01 10.83 -33.89
N PHE A 743 -45.22 10.79 -32.58
CA PHE A 743 -46.37 10.12 -31.94
C PHE A 743 -47.65 10.96 -31.93
N VAL A 744 -47.60 12.23 -32.37
CA VAL A 744 -48.78 13.09 -32.55
C VAL A 744 -49.63 12.65 -33.75
N ASP A 745 -49.05 11.95 -34.73
CA ASP A 745 -49.78 11.46 -35.91
C ASP A 745 -50.97 10.61 -35.49
N PRO A 746 -52.21 10.87 -35.97
CA PRO A 746 -53.44 10.15 -35.61
C PRO A 746 -53.37 8.62 -35.66
N SER A 747 -52.49 8.06 -36.48
CA SER A 747 -52.27 6.61 -36.62
C SER A 747 -51.44 5.97 -35.50
N ALA A 748 -50.78 6.76 -34.65
CA ALA A 748 -50.03 6.26 -33.51
C ALA A 748 -50.94 5.72 -32.39
N ASP A 749 -50.43 4.75 -31.63
CA ASP A 749 -51.12 4.13 -30.49
C ASP A 749 -51.39 5.13 -29.36
N ASP A 750 -52.63 5.21 -28.91
CA ASP A 750 -53.07 6.13 -27.85
C ASP A 750 -52.43 5.78 -26.49
N SER A 751 -52.11 4.51 -26.23
CA SER A 751 -51.40 4.13 -24.99
C SER A 751 -49.96 4.65 -24.99
N ALA A 752 -49.30 4.65 -26.15
CA ALA A 752 -47.97 5.22 -26.33
C ALA A 752 -47.99 6.75 -26.17
N ARG A 753 -48.97 7.43 -26.77
CA ARG A 753 -49.18 8.88 -26.59
C ARG A 753 -49.39 9.25 -25.13
N GLU A 754 -50.25 8.50 -24.46
CA GLU A 754 -50.57 8.73 -23.06
C GLU A 754 -49.32 8.60 -22.18
N SER A 755 -48.52 7.55 -22.38
CA SER A 755 -47.29 7.33 -21.60
C SER A 755 -46.28 8.47 -21.77
N LEU A 756 -46.08 8.94 -23.01
CA LEU A 756 -45.21 10.07 -23.30
C LEU A 756 -45.74 11.38 -22.71
N ARG A 757 -47.05 11.60 -22.82
CA ARG A 757 -47.74 12.76 -22.27
C ARG A 757 -47.69 12.80 -20.74
N ASP A 758 -47.84 11.65 -20.10
CA ASP A 758 -47.75 11.50 -18.65
C ASP A 758 -46.35 11.87 -18.14
N GLU A 759 -45.30 11.38 -18.80
CA GLU A 759 -43.92 11.75 -18.47
C GLU A 759 -43.66 13.25 -18.65
N LEU A 760 -44.04 13.81 -19.81
CA LEU A 760 -43.91 15.25 -20.05
C LEU A 760 -44.66 16.08 -19.01
N ARG A 761 -45.84 15.63 -18.57
CA ARG A 761 -46.58 16.29 -17.48
C ARG A 761 -45.75 16.35 -16.21
N ARG A 762 -45.13 15.23 -15.81
CA ARG A 762 -44.30 15.15 -14.59
C ARG A 762 -43.09 16.08 -14.69
N GLN A 763 -42.40 16.08 -15.84
CA GLN A 763 -41.27 16.98 -16.07
C GLN A 763 -41.70 18.45 -16.06
N LEU A 764 -42.78 18.82 -16.76
CA LEU A 764 -43.31 20.18 -16.77
C LEU A 764 -43.74 20.64 -15.37
N HIS A 765 -44.43 19.77 -14.61
CA HIS A 765 -44.79 20.04 -13.23
C HIS A 765 -43.55 20.31 -12.36
N TRP A 766 -42.55 19.44 -12.45
CA TRP A 766 -41.33 19.58 -11.67
C TRP A 766 -40.59 20.87 -12.01
N HIS A 767 -40.42 21.17 -13.30
CA HIS A 767 -39.74 22.39 -13.77
C HIS A 767 -40.43 23.67 -13.32
N LEU A 768 -41.75 23.76 -13.48
CA LEU A 768 -42.51 24.97 -13.14
C LEU A 768 -42.49 25.28 -11.64
N ASN A 769 -42.31 24.26 -10.79
CA ASN A 769 -42.46 24.39 -9.34
C ASN A 769 -41.14 24.29 -8.56
N TYR A 770 -40.15 23.59 -9.10
CA TYR A 770 -38.90 23.28 -8.40
C TYR A 770 -37.64 23.59 -9.22
N GLY A 771 -37.74 23.65 -10.56
CA GLY A 771 -36.59 23.82 -11.44
C GLY A 771 -36.22 25.27 -11.77
N LYS A 772 -37.12 26.23 -11.52
CA LYS A 772 -36.92 27.65 -11.90
C LYS A 772 -35.70 28.25 -11.19
N GLY A 773 -34.79 28.84 -11.97
CA GLY A 773 -33.61 29.55 -11.45
C GLY A 773 -32.45 28.66 -10.99
N HIS A 774 -32.55 27.33 -11.19
CA HIS A 774 -31.45 26.41 -10.90
C HIS A 774 -30.49 26.30 -12.10
N PRO A 775 -29.16 26.50 -11.93
CA PRO A 775 -28.21 26.58 -13.06
C PRO A 775 -28.22 25.37 -14.01
N ASP A 776 -28.44 24.17 -13.47
CA ASP A 776 -28.31 22.91 -14.23
C ASP A 776 -29.65 22.30 -14.67
N THR A 777 -30.78 22.85 -14.21
CA THR A 777 -32.10 22.26 -14.44
C THR A 777 -33.16 23.27 -14.88
N ASP A 778 -32.79 24.53 -15.10
CA ASP A 778 -33.69 25.52 -15.65
C ASP A 778 -33.87 25.31 -17.16
N LEU A 779 -35.13 25.22 -17.60
CA LEU A 779 -35.45 25.17 -19.02
C LEU A 779 -35.75 26.60 -19.47
N GLY A 780 -34.97 27.09 -20.43
CA GLY A 780 -35.24 28.38 -21.05
C GLY A 780 -36.67 28.45 -21.61
N ILE A 781 -37.27 29.65 -21.57
CA ILE A 781 -38.70 29.86 -21.92
C ILE A 781 -39.09 29.29 -23.29
N VAL A 782 -38.16 29.28 -24.26
CA VAL A 782 -38.37 28.71 -25.59
C VAL A 782 -38.52 27.18 -25.53
N GLN A 783 -37.63 26.49 -24.81
CA GLN A 783 -37.72 25.04 -24.62
C GLN A 783 -38.97 24.67 -23.82
N LEU A 784 -39.27 25.39 -22.73
CA LEU A 784 -40.46 25.16 -21.92
C LEU A 784 -41.75 25.24 -22.75
N ASN A 785 -41.90 26.28 -23.56
CA ASN A 785 -43.06 26.46 -24.45
C ASN A 785 -43.15 25.35 -25.50
N ARG A 786 -42.00 24.91 -26.04
CA ARG A 786 -41.95 23.80 -27.00
C ARG A 786 -42.43 22.48 -26.38
N TRP A 787 -41.93 22.12 -25.20
CA TRP A 787 -42.37 20.91 -24.50
C TRP A 787 -43.83 20.98 -24.06
N ARG A 788 -44.32 22.18 -23.71
CA ARG A 788 -45.75 22.41 -23.45
C ARG A 788 -46.60 22.17 -24.69
N ALA A 789 -46.22 22.72 -25.84
CA ALA A 789 -46.94 22.48 -27.10
C ALA A 789 -46.97 20.99 -27.47
N LEU A 790 -45.89 20.25 -27.22
CA LEU A 790 -45.85 18.79 -27.42
C LEU A 790 -46.77 18.04 -26.44
N TYR A 791 -46.77 18.42 -25.16
CA TYR A 791 -47.69 17.85 -24.17
C TYR A 791 -49.17 18.02 -24.58
N ASP A 792 -49.54 19.19 -25.10
CA ASP A 792 -50.90 19.46 -25.57
C ASP A 792 -51.23 18.65 -26.84
N ALA A 793 -50.26 18.54 -27.77
CA ALA A 793 -50.42 17.80 -29.02
C ALA A 793 -50.51 16.27 -28.85
N LEU A 794 -49.89 15.71 -27.80
CA LEU A 794 -49.93 14.28 -27.48
C LEU A 794 -51.22 13.81 -26.79
N SER A 795 -52.24 14.66 -26.71
CA SER A 795 -53.52 14.31 -26.09
C SER A 795 -54.14 13.07 -26.78
N PRO A 796 -54.40 11.97 -26.04
CA PRO A 796 -55.02 10.77 -26.61
C PRO A 796 -56.38 11.06 -27.26
N ALA A 797 -56.70 10.33 -28.33
CA ALA A 797 -58.00 10.42 -28.98
C ALA A 797 -59.09 9.80 -28.09
N ASP A 798 -58.80 8.68 -27.42
CA ASP A 798 -59.66 8.08 -26.41
C ASP A 798 -59.84 9.02 -25.21
N PRO A 799 -61.06 9.52 -24.93
CA PRO A 799 -61.33 10.43 -23.82
C PRO A 799 -61.07 9.79 -22.45
N VAL A 800 -61.14 8.47 -22.31
CA VAL A 800 -60.80 7.78 -21.05
C VAL A 800 -59.30 7.87 -20.80
N LEU A 801 -58.47 7.48 -21.77
CA LEU A 801 -57.01 7.58 -21.64
C LEU A 801 -56.55 9.04 -21.48
N ARG A 802 -57.21 9.98 -22.15
CA ARG A 802 -56.92 11.42 -22.05
C ARG A 802 -57.02 11.98 -20.64
N HIS A 803 -57.95 11.47 -19.83
CA HIS A 803 -58.31 12.03 -18.52
C HIS A 803 -58.09 11.10 -17.33
N ARG A 804 -57.82 9.80 -17.52
CA ARG A 804 -57.74 8.82 -16.41
C ARG A 804 -56.72 9.22 -15.33
N TRP A 805 -55.60 9.83 -15.70
CA TRP A 805 -54.54 10.25 -14.79
C TRP A 805 -55.01 11.25 -13.72
N LEU A 806 -56.07 12.04 -13.98
CA LEU A 806 -56.68 12.95 -13.01
C LEU A 806 -57.31 12.22 -11.81
N PHE A 807 -57.56 10.91 -11.93
CA PHE A 807 -58.26 10.08 -10.94
C PHE A 807 -57.39 8.97 -10.35
N GLN A 808 -56.19 8.73 -10.89
CA GLN A 808 -55.30 7.64 -10.45
C GLN A 808 -54.68 7.91 -9.07
N ASN A 809 -54.43 9.16 -8.72
CA ASN A 809 -53.83 9.56 -7.44
C ASN A 809 -54.64 10.68 -6.78
N GLY A 810 -54.68 10.67 -5.44
CA GLY A 810 -55.28 11.75 -4.66
C GLY A 810 -54.56 13.08 -4.90
N TRP A 811 -53.23 13.02 -5.00
CA TRP A 811 -52.36 14.16 -5.31
C TRP A 811 -51.93 14.15 -6.78
N VAL A 812 -52.58 14.95 -7.62
CA VAL A 812 -52.32 15.04 -9.07
C VAL A 812 -51.33 16.15 -9.39
N GLU A 813 -50.26 15.82 -10.10
CA GLU A 813 -49.23 16.75 -10.56
C GLU A 813 -49.69 17.49 -11.83
N LEU A 814 -50.31 18.66 -11.67
CA LEU A 814 -50.75 19.48 -12.79
C LEU A 814 -49.54 20.19 -13.45
N PRO A 815 -49.43 20.27 -14.79
CA PRO A 815 -48.31 20.91 -15.47
C PRO A 815 -48.44 22.44 -15.43
N ILE A 816 -48.63 23.03 -14.27
CA ILE A 816 -48.80 24.47 -14.06
C ILE A 816 -47.95 24.89 -12.85
N GLU A 817 -47.69 26.17 -12.74
CA GLU A 817 -47.11 26.75 -11.53
C GLU A 817 -48.12 26.68 -10.38
N LYS A 818 -47.67 26.18 -9.24
CA LYS A 818 -48.44 26.07 -8.00
C LYS A 818 -48.75 27.46 -7.47
N GLY A 819 -49.98 27.62 -6.97
CA GLY A 819 -50.32 28.77 -6.14
C GLY A 819 -49.63 28.68 -4.78
N GLU A 820 -49.51 29.80 -4.08
CA GLU A 820 -48.94 29.85 -2.72
C GLU A 820 -49.84 29.16 -1.67
N ASP A 821 -51.10 28.86 -2.03
CA ASP A 821 -52.14 28.34 -1.15
C ASP A 821 -52.61 26.93 -1.58
N ILE A 822 -52.59 26.00 -0.63
CA ILE A 822 -52.99 24.59 -0.81
C ILE A 822 -54.48 24.49 -1.18
N GLU A 823 -55.35 25.36 -0.65
CA GLU A 823 -56.78 25.34 -0.98
C GLU A 823 -57.03 25.70 -2.46
N GLN A 824 -56.23 26.61 -3.01
CA GLN A 824 -56.30 27.00 -4.42
C GLN A 824 -55.87 25.86 -5.34
N GLU A 825 -54.82 25.11 -4.97
CA GLU A 825 -54.41 23.91 -5.71
C GLU A 825 -55.50 22.84 -5.74
N GLU A 826 -56.18 22.61 -4.61
CA GLU A 826 -57.23 21.59 -4.49
C GLU A 826 -58.48 21.96 -5.31
N GLN A 827 -58.86 23.25 -5.30
CA GLN A 827 -59.91 23.78 -6.16
C GLN A 827 -59.58 23.59 -7.64
N GLN A 828 -58.34 23.84 -8.05
CA GLN A 828 -57.91 23.69 -9.43
C GLN A 828 -57.91 22.23 -9.89
N ARG A 829 -57.44 21.29 -9.06
CA ARG A 829 -57.53 19.85 -9.34
C ARG A 829 -58.99 19.38 -9.46
N THR A 830 -59.86 19.90 -8.61
CA THR A 830 -61.30 19.59 -8.66
C THR A 830 -61.94 20.11 -9.95
N ALA A 831 -61.58 21.32 -10.38
CA ALA A 831 -62.03 21.89 -11.65
C ALA A 831 -61.59 21.05 -12.86
N GLU A 832 -60.33 20.63 -12.91
CA GLU A 832 -59.79 19.76 -13.97
C GLU A 832 -60.49 18.40 -14.00
N ARG A 833 -60.71 17.77 -12.83
CA ARG A 833 -61.48 16.50 -12.72
C ARG A 833 -62.91 16.64 -13.23
N LEU A 834 -63.61 17.71 -12.85
CA LEU A 834 -64.98 17.99 -13.32
C LEU A 834 -65.02 18.24 -14.83
N SER A 835 -64.03 18.95 -15.37
CA SER A 835 -63.89 19.18 -16.81
C SER A 835 -63.67 17.88 -17.57
N GLY A 836 -62.76 17.01 -17.10
CA GLY A 836 -62.49 15.70 -17.69
C GLY A 836 -63.72 14.79 -17.70
N LEU A 837 -64.47 14.71 -16.59
CA LEU A 837 -65.72 13.93 -16.53
C LEU A 837 -66.77 14.44 -17.52
N ARG A 838 -66.91 15.76 -17.66
CA ARG A 838 -67.83 16.36 -18.63
C ARG A 838 -67.44 16.03 -20.07
N GLN A 839 -66.14 16.01 -20.40
CA GLN A 839 -65.65 15.64 -21.73
C GLN A 839 -65.86 14.16 -22.02
N ILE A 840 -65.53 13.26 -21.08
CA ILE A 840 -65.82 11.82 -21.20
C ILE A 840 -67.32 11.58 -21.43
N HIS A 841 -68.17 12.20 -20.61
CA HIS A 841 -69.62 12.07 -20.74
C HIS A 841 -70.14 12.62 -22.06
N LYS A 842 -69.60 13.73 -22.56
CA LYS A 842 -70.02 14.31 -23.84
C LYS A 842 -69.62 13.44 -25.03
N GLU A 843 -68.43 12.84 -25.00
CA GLU A 843 -67.86 12.11 -26.14
C GLU A 843 -68.31 10.64 -26.18
N LEU A 844 -68.61 10.01 -25.03
CA LEU A 844 -69.01 8.60 -24.94
C LEU A 844 -70.48 8.38 -24.46
N GLY A 845 -71.21 9.44 -24.14
CA GLY A 845 -72.42 9.36 -23.31
C GLY A 845 -73.79 9.25 -24.00
N PRO A 846 -73.94 8.68 -25.21
CA PRO A 846 -75.13 7.89 -25.42
C PRO A 846 -74.77 6.54 -26.06
N GLY A 847 -74.15 5.68 -25.25
CA GLY A 847 -73.83 4.29 -25.58
C GLY A 847 -73.19 3.48 -24.43
N LEU A 848 -73.16 4.02 -23.21
CA LEU A 848 -72.82 3.30 -21.96
C LEU A 848 -74.08 3.07 -21.14
#